data_AF-A0A3Q0JCC7-F1
#
_entry.id   AF-A0A3Q0JCC7-F1
#
_cell.length_a   1.000
_cell.length_b   1.000
_cell.length_c   1.000
_cell.angle_alpha   90.00
_cell.angle_beta   90.00
_cell.angle_gamma   90.00
#
_symmetry.space_group_name_H-M   'P 1'
#
loop_
_entity.id
_entity.type
_entity.pdbx_description
1 polymer ?
#
loop_
_entity_poly.entity_id
_entity_poly.type
_entity_poly.pdbx_seq_one_letter_code
_entity_poly.pdbx_strand_id
1 'polypeptide(L)'
;MALQIGSRVEVTGKNVLGTVAYLGNTSFAVGKWVGLILDEPKGKNNGLVAGKQYFECNENCGLFVKQNQLTLIDESGNRIDLSSVESNTPPSKLVTPKASRLSSSRQSLTSSTSSIKSNSTNKSREDVSSSTPNIPGNLPDAQVPGSLSKRSSFIEVTFIQPLFLFLILKELYDEMKAEIQDLKEKLDTMKIKYREKTRDLDEMKIQLDQSAEFKAKIMESQAGLKRELEKLKQEKQEAVEAKEDTADLVETLEMMTLDKEMAEERAETLQVELDLAKEKIEELTLDIELMKADIEKSCDGAGDGTEVSHYQIKQLEQQNMRLRETLVRLRDLSAHEKHEMSKLQKDIEEKKQENAELIKSQEKLKQRVTELEADCADLHEQVDAALGAEEMVQQLSVQKLELEDLVSKQAEEIVDLEALQVVSDQLQEDAKEIEIELKEEVEMARSATREVIREKEAALESLADRELTIVKFRELVQKLQDQCQDLQHQLHKETSNQAAIKTAIPEMLDYKKMFAETKAHARTIDLELRRLEVQQSQQHVQYLTAYMPDAFLSRGGDNDAVRVLLLIPSLLWKSEILLSQIKEKFPPVDSITHADLIRSHQAEQFVCRSKLSFHLFQLQAILRQYASSFNLCTPEVLLKAGQSYPEMAANDWTLDGFIEMLKTDQNIQDIDPPLLAKPEEPK
;
A
#
# COMPACT_ATOMS: atom_id res chain seq x y z
N MET A 1 8.86 36.64 -28.60
CA MET A 1 7.77 37.09 -27.69
C MET A 1 7.50 35.98 -26.68
N ALA A 2 7.05 36.28 -25.46
CA ALA A 2 6.62 35.21 -24.54
C ALA A 2 5.25 34.64 -24.99
N LEU A 3 5.00 33.37 -24.69
CA LEU A 3 3.67 32.77 -24.92
C LEU A 3 2.68 33.33 -23.88
N GLN A 4 1.64 34.01 -24.36
CA GLN A 4 0.63 34.67 -23.52
C GLN A 4 -0.79 34.35 -24.02
N ILE A 5 -1.81 34.61 -23.18
CA ILE A 5 -3.22 34.52 -23.61
C ILE A 5 -3.45 35.52 -24.76
N GLY A 6 -4.21 35.10 -25.77
CA GLY A 6 -4.39 35.82 -27.04
C GLY A 6 -3.33 35.52 -28.12
N SER A 7 -2.26 34.78 -27.82
CA SER A 7 -1.25 34.44 -28.83
C SER A 7 -1.78 33.51 -29.91
N ARG A 8 -1.43 33.75 -31.18
CA ARG A 8 -1.69 32.84 -32.31
C ARG A 8 -0.61 31.75 -32.37
N VAL A 9 -1.03 30.50 -32.49
CA VAL A 9 -0.16 29.33 -32.44
C VAL A 9 -0.58 28.23 -33.41
N GLU A 10 0.39 27.45 -33.86
CA GLU A 10 0.20 26.20 -34.60
C GLU A 10 0.41 25.00 -33.68
N VAL A 11 -0.47 24.01 -33.76
CA VAL A 11 -0.27 22.71 -33.08
C VAL A 11 0.71 21.86 -33.90
N THR A 12 1.92 21.71 -33.38
CA THR A 12 3.03 21.02 -34.06
C THR A 12 2.64 19.57 -34.42
N GLY A 13 2.88 19.18 -35.67
CA GLY A 13 2.56 17.84 -36.19
C GLY A 13 1.08 17.61 -36.54
N LYS A 14 0.20 18.60 -36.38
CA LYS A 14 -1.20 18.56 -36.84
C LYS A 14 -1.57 19.64 -37.85
N ASN A 15 -0.76 20.69 -37.98
CA ASN A 15 -1.00 21.86 -38.84
C ASN A 15 -2.39 22.49 -38.61
N VAL A 16 -2.84 22.53 -37.35
CA VAL A 16 -4.09 23.20 -36.95
C VAL A 16 -3.73 24.50 -36.24
N LEU A 17 -4.39 25.57 -36.64
CA LEU A 17 -4.24 26.90 -36.09
C LEU A 17 -5.19 27.13 -34.92
N GLY A 18 -4.76 27.96 -33.96
CA GLY A 18 -5.62 28.42 -32.89
C GLY A 18 -5.03 29.58 -32.10
N THR A 19 -5.81 30.04 -31.12
CA THR A 19 -5.49 31.14 -30.22
C THR A 19 -5.41 30.62 -28.79
N VAL A 20 -4.38 31.00 -28.05
CA VAL A 20 -4.22 30.63 -26.63
C VAL A 20 -5.30 31.31 -25.80
N ALA A 21 -6.16 30.52 -25.17
CA ALA A 21 -7.23 31.00 -24.27
C ALA A 21 -6.93 30.74 -22.78
N TYR A 22 -6.07 29.77 -22.46
CA TYR A 22 -5.69 29.45 -21.07
C TYR A 22 -4.21 29.08 -20.94
N LEU A 23 -3.58 29.52 -19.85
CA LEU A 23 -2.21 29.18 -19.46
C LEU A 23 -2.18 28.92 -17.94
N GLY A 24 -1.98 27.66 -17.52
CA GLY A 24 -2.01 27.32 -16.10
C GLY A 24 -1.96 25.82 -15.84
N ASN A 25 -2.12 25.43 -14.57
CA ASN A 25 -2.31 24.02 -14.20
C ASN A 25 -3.77 23.61 -14.46
N THR A 26 -4.05 22.33 -14.68
CA THR A 26 -5.42 21.82 -14.89
C THR A 26 -5.73 20.66 -13.96
N SER A 27 -7.02 20.49 -13.64
CA SER A 27 -7.54 19.42 -12.77
C SER A 27 -7.55 18.02 -13.41
N PHE A 28 -7.27 17.92 -14.71
CA PHE A 28 -7.28 16.64 -15.44
C PHE A 28 -5.87 16.06 -15.66
N ALA A 29 -4.79 16.83 -15.46
CA ALA A 29 -3.42 16.34 -15.58
C ALA A 29 -2.38 17.33 -15.03
N VAL A 30 -1.35 16.81 -14.37
CA VAL A 30 -0.33 17.59 -13.63
C VAL A 30 0.53 18.52 -14.51
N GLY A 31 0.99 19.61 -13.90
CA GLY A 31 1.89 20.61 -14.47
C GLY A 31 1.19 21.60 -15.42
N LYS A 32 1.95 22.58 -15.94
CA LYS A 32 1.40 23.62 -16.82
C LYS A 32 0.88 23.04 -18.14
N TRP A 33 -0.26 23.54 -18.59
CA TRP A 33 -0.91 23.26 -19.86
C TRP A 33 -1.29 24.56 -20.56
N VAL A 34 -1.46 24.47 -21.88
CA VAL A 34 -1.97 25.54 -22.73
C VAL A 34 -3.33 25.11 -23.26
N GLY A 35 -4.37 25.89 -22.97
CA GLY A 35 -5.69 25.74 -23.57
C GLY A 35 -5.82 26.62 -24.81
N LEU A 36 -6.29 26.02 -25.90
CA LEU A 36 -6.43 26.63 -27.21
C LEU A 36 -7.90 26.65 -27.64
N ILE A 37 -8.29 27.74 -28.29
CA ILE A 37 -9.46 27.78 -29.17
C ILE A 37 -8.93 27.62 -30.60
N LEU A 38 -9.29 26.53 -31.25
CA LEU A 38 -8.90 26.22 -32.62
C LEU A 38 -9.87 26.87 -33.61
N ASP A 39 -9.36 27.31 -34.76
CA ASP A 39 -10.16 27.97 -35.80
C ASP A 39 -11.11 26.99 -36.52
N GLU A 40 -10.77 25.70 -36.50
CA GLU A 40 -11.53 24.59 -37.07
C GLU A 40 -11.99 23.61 -35.96
N PRO A 41 -13.09 22.88 -36.14
CA PRO A 41 -13.60 21.90 -35.17
C PRO A 41 -12.77 20.59 -35.17
N LYS A 42 -11.49 20.69 -34.79
CA LYS A 42 -10.48 19.60 -34.71
C LYS A 42 -9.94 19.39 -33.28
N GLY A 43 -10.62 19.96 -32.29
CA GLY A 43 -10.32 19.87 -30.86
C GLY A 43 -10.91 18.62 -30.19
N LYS A 44 -11.12 18.71 -28.88
CA LYS A 44 -11.65 17.62 -28.03
C LYS A 44 -12.74 18.06 -27.04
N ASN A 45 -12.99 19.36 -26.90
CA ASN A 45 -13.96 19.93 -25.96
C ASN A 45 -14.44 21.32 -26.44
N ASN A 46 -15.18 22.01 -25.59
CA ASN A 46 -15.70 23.38 -25.75
C ASN A 46 -15.09 24.38 -24.74
N GLY A 47 -13.93 24.05 -24.16
CA GLY A 47 -13.32 24.78 -23.04
C GLY A 47 -13.72 24.28 -21.64
N LEU A 48 -14.70 23.37 -21.53
CA LEU A 48 -15.03 22.62 -20.32
C LEU A 48 -14.38 21.22 -20.33
N VAL A 49 -13.73 20.84 -19.24
CA VAL A 49 -13.15 19.51 -19.04
C VAL A 49 -13.43 19.01 -17.62
N ALA A 50 -13.97 17.80 -17.49
CA ALA A 50 -14.32 17.17 -16.21
C ALA A 50 -15.13 18.10 -15.27
N GLY A 51 -16.17 18.73 -15.81
CA GLY A 51 -17.04 19.66 -15.06
C GLY A 51 -16.47 21.07 -14.83
N LYS A 52 -15.17 21.30 -15.07
CA LYS A 52 -14.52 22.61 -14.86
C LYS A 52 -14.36 23.36 -16.19
N GLN A 53 -14.88 24.59 -16.26
CA GLN A 53 -14.72 25.49 -17.39
C GLN A 53 -13.39 26.27 -17.25
N TYR A 54 -12.63 26.34 -18.34
CA TYR A 54 -11.33 27.05 -18.41
C TYR A 54 -11.35 28.23 -19.38
N PHE A 55 -12.14 28.10 -20.43
CA PHE A 55 -12.46 29.10 -21.43
C PHE A 55 -13.80 28.71 -22.09
N GLU A 56 -14.27 29.50 -23.06
CA GLU A 56 -15.51 29.24 -23.78
C GLU A 56 -15.24 29.23 -25.29
N CYS A 57 -15.72 28.21 -26.00
CA CYS A 57 -15.72 28.16 -27.45
C CYS A 57 -16.78 27.18 -27.97
N ASN A 58 -16.93 27.14 -29.30
CA ASN A 58 -17.79 26.16 -29.97
C ASN A 58 -17.39 24.71 -29.63
N GLU A 59 -18.35 23.79 -29.78
CA GLU A 59 -18.10 22.35 -29.64
C GLU A 59 -17.00 21.88 -30.58
N ASN A 60 -16.10 21.04 -30.07
CA ASN A 60 -14.93 20.53 -30.76
C ASN A 60 -13.92 21.60 -31.24
N CYS A 61 -13.98 22.85 -30.78
CA CYS A 61 -12.92 23.84 -31.02
C CYS A 61 -11.88 23.91 -29.88
N GLY A 62 -12.18 23.42 -28.68
CA GLY A 62 -11.29 23.49 -27.53
C GLY A 62 -10.26 22.35 -27.50
N LEU A 63 -8.98 22.67 -27.25
CA LEU A 63 -7.90 21.69 -27.13
C LEU A 63 -6.89 22.08 -26.04
N PHE A 64 -6.39 21.10 -25.28
CA PHE A 64 -5.27 21.30 -24.35
C PHE A 64 -4.01 20.59 -24.83
N VAL A 65 -2.87 21.27 -24.77
CA VAL A 65 -1.54 20.75 -25.14
C VAL A 65 -0.46 21.24 -24.16
N LYS A 66 0.72 20.61 -24.17
CA LYS A 66 1.91 21.16 -23.49
C LYS A 66 2.58 22.21 -24.40
N GLN A 67 3.26 23.18 -23.79
CA GLN A 67 3.85 24.33 -24.50
C GLN A 67 4.91 23.94 -25.56
N ASN A 68 5.55 22.78 -25.44
CA ASN A 68 6.48 22.24 -26.43
C ASN A 68 5.82 21.65 -27.69
N GLN A 69 4.49 21.60 -27.75
CA GLN A 69 3.70 21.18 -28.93
C GLN A 69 3.14 22.38 -29.71
N LEU A 70 3.64 23.59 -29.43
CA LEU A 70 3.17 24.84 -30.02
C LEU A 70 4.30 25.57 -30.72
N THR A 71 3.99 26.11 -31.90
CA THR A 71 4.83 27.09 -32.60
C THR A 71 4.09 28.42 -32.64
N LEU A 72 4.74 29.51 -32.23
CA LEU A 72 4.15 30.86 -32.30
C LEU A 72 4.11 31.35 -33.76
N ILE A 73 3.05 32.09 -34.10
CA ILE A 73 2.84 32.63 -35.45
C ILE A 73 2.57 34.14 -35.36
N ASP A 74 3.04 34.90 -36.34
CA ASP A 74 2.60 36.29 -36.54
C ASP A 74 1.21 36.39 -37.20
N GLU A 75 0.68 37.60 -37.33
CA GLU A 75 -0.61 37.89 -38.00
C GLU A 75 -0.58 37.61 -39.52
N SER A 76 0.59 37.31 -40.10
CA SER A 76 0.80 37.02 -41.52
C SER A 76 1.01 35.53 -41.82
N GLY A 77 0.98 34.65 -40.81
CA GLY A 77 1.14 33.21 -40.95
C GLY A 77 2.59 32.68 -40.84
N ASN A 78 3.56 33.53 -40.51
CA ASN A 78 4.97 33.12 -40.40
C ASN A 78 5.26 32.57 -38.99
N ARG A 79 5.99 31.45 -38.93
CA ARG A 79 6.47 30.86 -37.67
C ARG A 79 7.55 31.73 -37.03
N ILE A 80 7.35 32.11 -35.76
CA ILE A 80 8.29 32.92 -34.97
C ILE A 80 9.18 31.97 -34.15
N ASP A 81 10.44 31.81 -34.56
CA ASP A 81 11.43 31.06 -33.79
C ASP A 81 11.97 31.88 -32.60
N LEU A 82 12.34 31.21 -31.51
CA LEU A 82 12.47 31.79 -30.17
C LEU A 82 13.83 31.49 -29.54
N SER A 83 14.89 32.00 -30.15
CA SER A 83 16.27 31.87 -29.67
C SER A 83 17.09 33.18 -29.80
N SER A 84 17.07 34.02 -28.76
CA SER A 84 18.20 34.92 -28.40
C SER A 84 17.94 35.73 -27.12
N VAL A 85 19.04 36.23 -26.54
CA VAL A 85 19.16 37.15 -25.38
C VAL A 85 19.00 36.53 -23.99
N GLU A 86 20.10 35.96 -23.50
CA GLU A 86 20.54 36.21 -22.12
C GLU A 86 21.28 37.56 -22.04
N SER A 87 21.26 38.20 -20.87
CA SER A 87 22.45 38.61 -20.08
C SER A 87 22.31 39.95 -19.34
N ASN A 88 22.68 39.94 -18.06
CA ASN A 88 23.55 40.97 -17.48
C ASN A 88 24.28 40.44 -16.22
N THR A 89 25.44 39.86 -16.52
CA THR A 89 26.66 39.54 -15.74
C THR A 89 27.19 40.66 -14.80
N PRO A 90 28.34 40.52 -14.08
CA PRO A 90 29.24 39.36 -13.75
C PRO A 90 29.67 39.37 -12.23
N PRO A 91 30.88 38.90 -11.79
CA PRO A 91 31.64 37.63 -11.95
C PRO A 91 31.81 36.90 -10.56
N SER A 92 32.47 35.74 -10.34
CA SER A 92 33.70 35.17 -10.94
C SER A 92 33.95 33.69 -10.55
N LYS A 93 34.53 32.88 -11.49
CA LYS A 93 35.56 31.78 -11.36
C LYS A 93 35.45 30.74 -10.20
N LEU A 94 35.79 29.44 -10.32
CA LEU A 94 36.76 28.73 -11.18
C LEU A 94 36.31 27.29 -11.57
N VAL A 95 36.74 26.84 -12.76
CA VAL A 95 37.31 25.50 -13.13
C VAL A 95 36.50 24.19 -12.89
N THR A 96 36.54 23.31 -13.92
CA THR A 96 36.23 21.87 -13.87
C THR A 96 37.48 21.05 -14.23
N PRO A 97 37.48 19.71 -14.02
CA PRO A 97 37.35 18.82 -15.18
C PRO A 97 36.46 17.58 -14.95
N LYS A 98 36.35 16.73 -15.98
CA LYS A 98 35.33 15.66 -16.13
C LYS A 98 35.89 14.24 -15.94
N ALA A 99 35.09 13.37 -15.33
CA ALA A 99 34.92 11.95 -15.67
C ALA A 99 33.62 11.43 -14.98
N SER A 100 32.71 10.59 -15.48
CA SER A 100 32.37 9.93 -16.76
C SER A 100 32.22 8.39 -16.60
N ARG A 101 31.02 7.88 -16.92
CA ARG A 101 30.63 6.48 -17.21
C ARG A 101 30.32 5.52 -16.03
N LEU A 102 29.02 5.26 -15.87
CA LEU A 102 28.35 3.96 -16.04
C LEU A 102 29.06 2.68 -15.55
N SER A 103 28.43 1.96 -14.61
CA SER A 103 28.14 0.51 -14.76
C SER A 103 27.02 0.07 -13.79
N SER A 104 26.43 -1.10 -14.01
CA SER A 104 25.28 -1.64 -13.27
C SER A 104 25.57 -2.99 -12.60
N SER A 105 25.00 -3.21 -11.41
CA SER A 105 24.67 -4.52 -10.80
C SER A 105 23.81 -4.26 -9.56
N ARG A 106 22.63 -4.89 -9.40
CA ARG A 106 22.42 -6.29 -8.95
C ARG A 106 23.02 -6.56 -7.56
N GLN A 107 22.22 -6.47 -6.51
CA GLN A 107 21.53 -7.65 -5.94
C GLN A 107 20.57 -7.27 -4.80
N SER A 108 19.53 -8.07 -4.61
CA SER A 108 18.57 -8.01 -3.51
C SER A 108 18.95 -9.01 -2.41
N LEU A 109 18.65 -8.67 -1.15
CA LEU A 109 18.42 -9.64 -0.08
C LEU A 109 17.29 -9.13 0.83
N THR A 110 16.46 -10.05 1.30
CA THR A 110 15.33 -9.82 2.19
C THR A 110 15.51 -10.59 3.51
N SER A 111 14.69 -10.24 4.50
CA SER A 111 14.17 -11.13 5.56
C SER A 111 15.14 -11.94 6.43
N SER A 112 15.21 -11.58 7.72
CA SER A 112 14.87 -12.47 8.86
C SER A 112 14.82 -11.60 10.13
N THR A 113 13.72 -11.41 10.86
CA THR A 113 12.92 -12.37 11.67
C THR A 113 13.73 -13.20 12.67
N SER A 114 13.45 -13.02 13.96
CA SER A 114 13.82 -13.95 15.04
C SER A 114 12.80 -13.82 16.18
N SER A 115 12.19 -14.95 16.60
CA SER A 115 11.04 -14.95 17.51
C SER A 115 11.27 -15.84 18.74
N ILE A 116 11.05 -15.28 19.95
CA ILE A 116 11.09 -15.98 21.25
C ILE A 116 9.92 -15.39 22.05
N LYS A 117 8.81 -16.12 22.32
CA LYS A 117 8.57 -17.06 23.44
C LYS A 117 8.76 -16.40 24.84
N SER A 118 7.95 -16.65 25.88
CA SER A 118 6.67 -17.39 26.03
C SER A 118 6.14 -17.22 27.47
N ASN A 119 4.90 -17.66 27.73
CA ASN A 119 4.18 -17.73 29.02
C ASN A 119 3.69 -16.39 29.58
N SER A 120 2.46 -16.21 30.10
CA SER A 120 1.40 -17.07 30.69
C SER A 120 1.40 -17.15 32.22
N THR A 121 0.44 -16.45 32.83
CA THR A 121 -0.20 -16.79 34.11
C THR A 121 -1.63 -16.26 34.15
N ASN A 122 -2.58 -17.11 34.56
CA ASN A 122 -3.77 -16.89 35.41
C ASN A 122 -4.27 -15.44 35.69
N LYS A 123 -5.57 -15.15 35.84
CA LYS A 123 -6.67 -16.01 36.35
C LYS A 123 -8.06 -15.49 35.90
N SER A 124 -9.12 -16.21 36.26
CA SER A 124 -10.51 -15.96 35.80
C SER A 124 -11.50 -15.55 36.90
N ARG A 125 -12.70 -15.12 36.45
CA ARG A 125 -14.06 -15.17 37.06
C ARG A 125 -14.66 -13.96 37.82
N GLU A 126 -15.95 -13.78 37.48
CA GLU A 126 -17.12 -13.46 38.31
C GLU A 126 -17.37 -12.02 38.86
N ASP A 127 -18.18 -11.27 38.09
CA ASP A 127 -19.60 -10.93 38.36
C ASP A 127 -20.07 -10.00 39.52
N VAL A 128 -21.23 -9.37 39.26
CA VAL A 128 -22.23 -8.75 40.18
C VAL A 128 -21.88 -7.47 40.99
N SER A 129 -22.39 -6.35 40.46
CA SER A 129 -23.22 -5.29 41.11
C SER A 129 -22.89 -4.60 42.46
N SER A 130 -23.03 -3.26 42.40
CA SER A 130 -23.71 -2.35 43.35
C SER A 130 -22.91 -1.46 44.31
N SER A 131 -23.59 -0.36 44.70
CA SER A 131 -23.41 0.48 45.91
C SER A 131 -22.34 1.59 45.91
N THR A 132 -22.82 2.82 46.06
CA THR A 132 -22.07 4.02 46.51
C THR A 132 -21.96 4.05 48.04
N PRO A 133 -21.20 5.00 48.63
CA PRO A 133 -21.84 5.89 49.61
C PRO A 133 -21.30 7.34 49.75
N ASN A 134 -22.24 8.25 50.04
CA ASN A 134 -22.19 9.48 50.87
C ASN A 134 -21.34 10.73 50.42
N ILE A 135 -21.80 12.00 50.49
CA ILE A 135 -22.78 12.78 51.33
C ILE A 135 -22.14 13.21 52.69
N PRO A 136 -22.25 14.47 53.19
CA PRO A 136 -23.34 15.48 53.05
C PRO A 136 -22.91 16.89 52.56
N GLY A 137 -23.80 17.88 52.33
CA GLY A 137 -25.28 17.86 52.26
C GLY A 137 -26.00 18.92 53.13
N ASN A 138 -26.90 19.71 52.53
CA ASN A 138 -28.13 20.22 53.17
C ASN A 138 -29.15 20.82 52.15
N LEU A 139 -30.42 20.90 52.56
CA LEU A 139 -31.62 21.35 51.82
C LEU A 139 -32.25 22.60 52.53
N PRO A 140 -33.44 23.19 52.18
CA PRO A 140 -34.46 22.84 51.15
C PRO A 140 -35.10 24.02 50.33
N ASP A 141 -35.93 23.62 49.34
CA ASP A 141 -37.29 24.13 48.98
C ASP A 141 -37.68 25.41 48.16
N ALA A 142 -38.89 25.28 47.60
CA ALA A 142 -39.99 26.25 47.35
C ALA A 142 -39.92 27.35 46.25
N GLN A 143 -40.54 27.01 45.11
CA GLN A 143 -41.51 27.76 44.27
C GLN A 143 -41.79 29.29 44.52
N VAL A 144 -41.58 30.11 43.47
CA VAL A 144 -42.58 30.94 42.71
C VAL A 144 -43.77 31.57 43.49
N PRO A 145 -44.18 32.88 43.35
CA PRO A 145 -43.94 33.83 42.22
C PRO A 145 -43.64 35.34 42.55
N GLY A 146 -43.20 36.09 41.53
CA GLY A 146 -43.90 37.33 41.10
C GLY A 146 -43.42 38.75 41.51
N SER A 147 -43.70 39.70 40.59
CA SER A 147 -43.87 41.17 40.77
C SER A 147 -42.68 42.11 41.09
N LEU A 148 -42.22 42.81 40.03
CA LEU A 148 -42.00 44.26 39.94
C LEU A 148 -41.32 45.05 41.09
N SER A 149 -40.17 45.68 40.78
CA SER A 149 -39.93 47.09 41.14
C SER A 149 -38.98 47.78 40.15
N LYS A 150 -38.91 49.12 40.20
CA LYS A 150 -38.32 49.98 39.15
C LYS A 150 -36.95 50.56 39.54
N ARG A 151 -36.09 50.75 38.54
CA ARG A 151 -35.45 52.06 38.32
C ARG A 151 -35.14 52.27 36.84
N SER A 152 -35.12 53.53 36.40
CA SER A 152 -35.02 53.91 34.98
C SER A 152 -33.76 54.71 34.69
N SER A 153 -33.30 54.64 33.45
CA SER A 153 -32.85 55.80 32.69
C SER A 153 -33.69 55.89 31.41
N PHE A 154 -33.90 57.10 30.91
CA PHE A 154 -34.97 57.44 29.96
C PHE A 154 -34.36 58.20 28.79
N ILE A 155 -34.69 57.81 27.56
CA ILE A 155 -34.50 58.65 26.37
C ILE A 155 -35.85 58.75 25.68
N GLU A 156 -36.25 59.98 25.42
CA GLU A 156 -37.57 60.35 24.92
C GLU A 156 -37.53 60.43 23.39
N VAL A 157 -38.41 59.69 22.72
CA VAL A 157 -38.66 59.86 21.27
C VAL A 157 -40.15 60.13 21.08
N THR A 158 -40.44 61.16 20.29
CA THR A 158 -41.74 61.82 20.25
C THR A 158 -42.84 61.01 19.56
N PHE A 159 -43.99 60.92 20.24
CA PHE A 159 -45.34 60.83 19.70
C PHE A 159 -45.51 60.14 18.32
N ILE A 160 -45.61 58.81 18.33
CA ILE A 160 -46.17 58.02 17.23
C ILE A 160 -47.40 57.28 17.78
N GLN A 161 -48.46 57.13 16.97
CA GLN A 161 -49.72 56.53 17.42
C GLN A 161 -49.51 55.10 17.96
N PRO A 162 -50.18 54.70 19.08
CA PRO A 162 -50.06 53.35 19.64
C PRO A 162 -50.37 52.22 18.64
N LEU A 163 -51.25 52.48 17.67
CA LEU A 163 -51.62 51.57 16.59
C LEU A 163 -50.45 51.24 15.65
N PHE A 164 -49.56 52.20 15.38
CA PHE A 164 -48.43 52.00 14.45
C PHE A 164 -47.31 51.17 15.09
N LEU A 165 -46.98 51.44 16.36
CA LEU A 165 -46.05 50.61 17.11
C LEU A 165 -46.58 49.18 17.30
N PHE A 166 -47.89 49.02 17.52
CA PHE A 166 -48.53 47.71 17.58
C PHE A 166 -48.50 46.96 16.23
N LEU A 167 -48.66 47.66 15.10
CA LEU A 167 -48.50 47.06 13.78
C LEU A 167 -47.07 46.54 13.59
N ILE A 168 -46.04 47.36 13.83
CA ILE A 168 -44.64 46.96 13.70
C ILE A 168 -44.29 45.79 14.63
N LEU A 169 -44.73 45.82 15.90
CA LEU A 169 -44.49 44.72 16.83
C LEU A 169 -45.16 43.41 16.38
N LYS A 170 -46.33 43.50 15.74
CA LYS A 170 -47.04 42.33 15.22
C LYS A 170 -46.38 41.81 13.95
N GLU A 171 -45.99 42.68 13.04
CA GLU A 171 -45.29 42.35 11.79
C GLU A 171 -43.98 41.62 12.09
N LEU A 172 -43.17 42.15 13.00
CA LEU A 172 -41.92 41.54 13.47
C LEU A 172 -42.14 40.26 14.29
N TYR A 173 -43.27 40.13 15.00
CA TYR A 173 -43.65 38.88 15.69
C TYR A 173 -44.10 37.78 14.72
N ASP A 174 -44.91 38.11 13.70
CA ASP A 174 -45.32 37.16 12.67
C ASP A 174 -44.13 36.78 11.75
N GLU A 175 -43.15 37.67 11.56
CA GLU A 175 -41.86 37.39 10.89
C GLU A 175 -40.95 36.46 11.72
N MET A 176 -40.69 36.75 13.01
CA MET A 176 -39.94 35.84 13.90
C MET A 176 -40.62 34.47 14.03
N LYS A 177 -41.95 34.43 13.99
CA LYS A 177 -42.74 33.19 13.97
C LYS A 177 -42.62 32.45 12.64
N ALA A 178 -42.47 33.15 11.51
CA ALA A 178 -42.14 32.54 10.24
C ALA A 178 -40.73 31.93 10.28
N GLU A 179 -39.71 32.65 10.79
CA GLU A 179 -38.37 32.09 10.99
C GLU A 179 -38.37 30.82 11.86
N ILE A 180 -39.14 30.82 12.97
CA ILE A 180 -39.29 29.66 13.85
C ILE A 180 -39.93 28.47 13.10
N GLN A 181 -40.91 28.72 12.22
CA GLN A 181 -41.51 27.67 11.39
C GLN A 181 -40.51 27.15 10.34
N ASP A 182 -39.79 28.05 9.67
CA ASP A 182 -38.77 27.75 8.67
C ASP A 182 -37.61 26.91 9.26
N LEU A 183 -37.15 27.26 10.47
CA LEU A 183 -36.16 26.50 11.24
C LEU A 183 -36.68 25.12 11.68
N LYS A 184 -37.99 25.00 11.93
CA LYS A 184 -38.62 23.73 12.30
C LYS A 184 -38.75 22.78 11.10
N GLU A 185 -39.07 23.32 9.93
CA GLU A 185 -39.09 22.56 8.67
C GLU A 185 -37.66 22.18 8.22
N LYS A 186 -36.67 23.05 8.43
CA LYS A 186 -35.24 22.72 8.28
C LYS A 186 -34.80 21.62 9.26
N LEU A 187 -35.26 21.65 10.50
CA LEU A 187 -34.99 20.62 11.50
C LEU A 187 -35.63 19.26 11.11
N ASP A 188 -36.88 19.26 10.65
CA ASP A 188 -37.58 18.02 10.30
C ASP A 188 -37.12 17.43 8.97
N THR A 189 -36.75 18.24 7.97
CA THR A 189 -36.04 17.76 6.76
C THR A 189 -34.65 17.19 7.09
N MET A 190 -33.91 17.77 8.02
CA MET A 190 -32.66 17.17 8.52
C MET A 190 -32.92 15.84 9.25
N LYS A 191 -33.98 15.71 10.06
CA LYS A 191 -34.37 14.41 10.66
C LYS A 191 -34.80 13.37 9.62
N ILE A 192 -35.36 13.78 8.49
CA ILE A 192 -35.64 12.87 7.36
C ILE A 192 -34.31 12.38 6.78
N LYS A 193 -33.40 13.28 6.40
CA LYS A 193 -32.06 12.94 5.87
C LYS A 193 -31.23 12.05 6.81
N TYR A 194 -31.30 12.27 8.13
CA TYR A 194 -30.64 11.37 9.07
C TYR A 194 -31.25 9.95 9.08
N ARG A 195 -32.58 9.81 8.96
CA ARG A 195 -33.26 8.50 8.89
C ARG A 195 -33.11 7.80 7.54
N GLU A 196 -32.94 8.56 6.47
CA GLU A 196 -32.52 8.04 5.15
C GLU A 196 -31.08 7.51 5.27
N LYS A 197 -30.14 8.32 5.76
CA LYS A 197 -28.74 7.89 5.94
C LYS A 197 -28.54 6.73 6.93
N THR A 198 -29.46 6.54 7.89
CA THR A 198 -29.50 5.31 8.71
C THR A 198 -29.95 4.09 7.90
N ARG A 199 -30.96 4.22 7.03
CA ARG A 199 -31.35 3.13 6.11
C ARG A 199 -30.26 2.79 5.12
N ASP A 200 -29.58 3.79 4.55
CA ASP A 200 -28.45 3.57 3.64
C ASP A 200 -27.33 2.77 4.33
N LEU A 201 -27.09 3.03 5.62
CA LEU A 201 -26.15 2.27 6.45
C LEU A 201 -26.64 0.85 6.77
N ASP A 202 -27.92 0.66 7.09
CA ASP A 202 -28.50 -0.66 7.32
C ASP A 202 -28.50 -1.52 6.03
N GLU A 203 -28.75 -0.91 4.87
CA GLU A 203 -28.72 -1.58 3.56
C GLU A 203 -27.28 -1.95 3.15
N MET A 204 -26.32 -1.02 3.29
CA MET A 204 -24.90 -1.31 3.11
C MET A 204 -24.40 -2.43 4.05
N LYS A 205 -24.91 -2.47 5.29
CA LYS A 205 -24.60 -3.55 6.23
C LYS A 205 -25.17 -4.89 5.78
N ILE A 206 -26.40 -4.93 5.27
CA ILE A 206 -26.99 -6.15 4.70
C ILE A 206 -26.16 -6.65 3.50
N GLN A 207 -25.68 -5.75 2.64
CA GLN A 207 -24.78 -6.11 1.53
C GLN A 207 -23.42 -6.66 2.03
N LEU A 208 -22.87 -6.08 3.11
CA LEU A 208 -21.65 -6.57 3.76
C LEU A 208 -21.84 -7.98 4.35
N ASP A 209 -22.94 -8.21 5.09
CA ASP A 209 -23.27 -9.50 5.70
C ASP A 209 -23.51 -10.58 4.63
N GLN A 210 -24.18 -10.25 3.51
CA GLN A 210 -24.32 -11.13 2.34
C GLN A 210 -22.97 -11.47 1.69
N SER A 211 -22.10 -10.47 1.51
CA SER A 211 -20.75 -10.67 0.96
C SER A 211 -19.90 -11.57 1.86
N ALA A 212 -20.02 -11.43 3.18
CA ALA A 212 -19.38 -12.30 4.17
C ALA A 212 -19.90 -13.75 4.08
N GLU A 213 -21.21 -13.97 3.89
CA GLU A 213 -21.77 -15.30 3.64
C GLU A 213 -21.26 -15.93 2.34
N PHE A 214 -21.20 -15.18 1.24
CA PHE A 214 -20.64 -15.68 -0.03
C PHE A 214 -19.16 -16.05 0.13
N LYS A 215 -18.37 -15.20 0.80
CA LYS A 215 -16.96 -15.48 1.12
C LYS A 215 -16.81 -16.73 1.98
N ALA A 216 -17.68 -16.94 2.98
CA ALA A 216 -17.67 -18.15 3.79
C ALA A 216 -17.93 -19.42 2.96
N LYS A 217 -18.94 -19.40 2.07
CA LYS A 217 -19.26 -20.51 1.16
C LYS A 217 -18.11 -20.83 0.19
N ILE A 218 -17.43 -19.80 -0.33
CA ILE A 218 -16.23 -19.97 -1.18
C ILE A 218 -15.03 -20.51 -0.40
N MET A 219 -14.83 -20.09 0.86
CA MET A 219 -13.76 -20.64 1.70
C MET A 219 -14.04 -22.10 2.10
N GLU A 220 -15.31 -22.48 2.30
CA GLU A 220 -15.72 -23.85 2.57
C GLU A 220 -15.54 -24.76 1.34
N SER A 221 -15.97 -24.33 0.15
CA SER A 221 -15.77 -25.12 -1.09
C SER A 221 -14.29 -25.24 -1.47
N GLN A 222 -13.49 -24.18 -1.30
CA GLN A 222 -12.04 -24.25 -1.49
C GLN A 222 -11.36 -25.18 -0.45
N ALA A 223 -11.88 -25.25 0.78
CA ALA A 223 -11.43 -26.22 1.77
C ALA A 223 -11.89 -27.67 1.47
N GLY A 224 -13.03 -27.86 0.79
CA GLY A 224 -13.44 -29.14 0.22
C GLY A 224 -12.45 -29.62 -0.83
N LEU A 225 -12.28 -28.83 -1.89
CA LEU A 225 -11.35 -29.10 -3.00
C LEU A 225 -9.91 -29.37 -2.53
N LYS A 226 -9.43 -28.63 -1.51
CA LYS A 226 -8.09 -28.89 -0.93
C LYS A 226 -7.98 -30.28 -0.29
N ARG A 227 -9.01 -30.77 0.42
CA ARG A 227 -9.01 -32.12 1.01
C ARG A 227 -9.12 -33.22 -0.06
N GLU A 228 -9.86 -32.97 -1.14
CA GLU A 228 -9.98 -33.91 -2.26
C GLU A 228 -8.66 -34.02 -3.04
N LEU A 229 -7.99 -32.89 -3.28
CA LEU A 229 -6.66 -32.84 -3.90
C LEU A 229 -5.60 -33.53 -3.00
N GLU A 230 -5.71 -33.37 -1.68
CA GLU A 230 -4.84 -34.04 -0.71
C GLU A 230 -5.07 -35.56 -0.66
N LYS A 231 -6.32 -36.02 -0.72
CA LYS A 231 -6.66 -37.45 -0.92
C LYS A 231 -6.12 -38.01 -2.23
N LEU A 232 -6.37 -37.36 -3.36
CA LEU A 232 -5.88 -37.81 -4.68
C LEU A 232 -4.35 -37.86 -4.74
N LYS A 233 -3.65 -37.02 -3.96
CA LYS A 233 -2.20 -37.12 -3.78
C LYS A 233 -1.79 -38.35 -2.96
N GLN A 234 -2.51 -38.65 -1.89
CA GLN A 234 -2.26 -39.85 -1.08
C GLN A 234 -2.55 -41.13 -1.89
N GLU A 235 -3.71 -41.23 -2.53
CA GLU A 235 -4.08 -42.36 -3.40
C GLU A 235 -3.07 -42.56 -4.54
N LYS A 236 -2.55 -41.47 -5.12
CA LYS A 236 -1.45 -41.53 -6.10
C LYS A 236 -0.14 -42.03 -5.49
N GLN A 237 0.20 -41.63 -4.26
CA GLN A 237 1.43 -42.05 -3.58
C GLN A 237 1.37 -43.55 -3.23
N GLU A 238 0.25 -44.01 -2.67
CA GLU A 238 -0.02 -45.43 -2.41
C GLU A 238 0.04 -46.26 -3.71
N ALA A 239 -0.44 -45.72 -4.84
CA ALA A 239 -0.33 -46.34 -6.17
C ALA A 239 1.06 -46.22 -6.85
N VAL A 240 2.02 -45.52 -6.23
CA VAL A 240 3.44 -45.54 -6.61
C VAL A 240 4.20 -46.54 -5.74
N GLU A 241 3.98 -46.53 -4.42
CA GLU A 241 4.56 -47.49 -3.48
C GLU A 241 4.16 -48.93 -3.86
N ALA A 242 2.87 -49.16 -4.17
CA ALA A 242 2.41 -50.46 -4.68
C ALA A 242 3.01 -50.86 -6.04
N LYS A 243 3.60 -49.94 -6.81
CA LYS A 243 4.34 -50.26 -8.05
C LYS A 243 5.79 -50.63 -7.79
N GLU A 244 6.41 -49.99 -6.81
CA GLU A 244 7.74 -50.35 -6.31
C GLU A 244 7.69 -51.77 -5.71
N ASP A 245 6.69 -52.08 -4.87
CA ASP A 245 6.40 -53.44 -4.38
C ASP A 245 6.26 -54.48 -5.52
N THR A 246 5.59 -54.13 -6.64
CA THR A 246 5.48 -55.03 -7.79
C THR A 246 6.78 -55.17 -8.59
N ALA A 247 7.68 -54.19 -8.55
CA ALA A 247 8.98 -54.28 -9.21
C ALA A 247 9.90 -55.24 -8.45
N ASP A 248 9.96 -55.14 -7.12
CA ASP A 248 10.66 -56.08 -6.23
C ASP A 248 10.10 -57.50 -6.37
N LEU A 249 8.79 -57.65 -6.55
CA LEU A 249 8.14 -58.94 -6.83
C LEU A 249 8.52 -59.50 -8.22
N VAL A 250 8.79 -58.64 -9.21
CA VAL A 250 9.29 -59.08 -10.53
C VAL A 250 10.76 -59.47 -10.45
N GLU A 251 11.65 -58.72 -9.80
CA GLU A 251 13.06 -59.09 -9.64
C GLU A 251 13.21 -60.43 -8.90
N THR A 252 12.41 -60.64 -7.85
CA THR A 252 12.39 -61.93 -7.13
C THR A 252 11.80 -63.08 -7.97
N LEU A 253 10.86 -62.82 -8.87
CA LEU A 253 10.32 -63.80 -9.83
C LEU A 253 11.33 -64.14 -10.94
N GLU A 254 12.06 -63.16 -11.46
CA GLU A 254 13.14 -63.35 -12.42
C GLU A 254 14.25 -64.21 -11.81
N MET A 255 14.68 -63.92 -10.58
CA MET A 255 15.65 -64.72 -9.83
C MET A 255 15.16 -66.17 -9.60
N MET A 256 13.90 -66.37 -9.20
CA MET A 256 13.33 -67.72 -9.05
C MET A 256 13.21 -68.47 -10.38
N THR A 257 13.00 -67.76 -11.48
CA THR A 257 12.92 -68.35 -12.83
C THR A 257 14.30 -68.76 -13.32
N LEU A 258 15.33 -67.95 -13.09
CA LEU A 258 16.72 -68.30 -13.40
C LEU A 258 17.21 -69.49 -12.56
N ASP A 259 16.88 -69.55 -11.26
CA ASP A 259 17.19 -70.72 -10.42
C ASP A 259 16.45 -71.99 -10.90
N LYS A 260 15.23 -71.85 -11.45
CA LYS A 260 14.49 -72.95 -12.08
C LYS A 260 15.16 -73.42 -13.37
N GLU A 261 15.51 -72.51 -14.28
CA GLU A 261 16.21 -72.84 -15.54
C GLU A 261 17.57 -73.52 -15.25
N MET A 262 18.33 -72.99 -14.29
CA MET A 262 19.57 -73.58 -13.79
C MET A 262 19.39 -74.94 -13.09
N ALA A 263 18.17 -75.29 -12.68
CA ALA A 263 17.82 -76.63 -12.17
C ALA A 263 17.34 -77.57 -13.28
N GLU A 264 16.66 -77.05 -14.30
CA GLU A 264 16.21 -77.81 -15.48
C GLU A 264 17.41 -78.21 -16.36
N GLU A 265 18.38 -77.33 -16.66
CA GLU A 265 19.62 -77.72 -17.35
C GLU A 265 20.41 -78.81 -16.58
N ARG A 266 20.42 -78.74 -15.24
CA ARG A 266 21.03 -79.76 -14.39
C ARG A 266 20.27 -81.09 -14.41
N ALA A 267 18.94 -81.06 -14.55
CA ALA A 267 18.14 -82.26 -14.70
C ALA A 267 18.35 -82.90 -16.08
N GLU A 268 18.37 -82.09 -17.16
CA GLU A 268 18.62 -82.57 -18.52
C GLU A 268 20.04 -83.14 -18.69
N THR A 269 21.07 -82.49 -18.15
CA THR A 269 22.45 -83.02 -18.21
C THR A 269 22.60 -84.34 -17.44
N LEU A 270 22.02 -84.46 -16.24
CA LEU A 270 21.97 -85.72 -15.49
C LEU A 270 21.15 -86.81 -16.21
N GLN A 271 20.09 -86.43 -16.93
CA GLN A 271 19.29 -87.36 -17.74
C GLN A 271 20.10 -87.90 -18.92
N VAL A 272 20.88 -87.05 -19.60
CA VAL A 272 21.79 -87.49 -20.68
C VAL A 272 22.90 -88.40 -20.16
N GLU A 273 23.51 -88.10 -19.01
CA GLU A 273 24.47 -89.00 -18.37
C GLU A 273 23.86 -90.37 -18.01
N LEU A 274 22.61 -90.36 -17.52
CA LEU A 274 21.86 -91.55 -17.16
C LEU A 274 21.45 -92.39 -18.38
N ASP A 275 21.11 -91.77 -19.51
CA ASP A 275 20.78 -92.49 -20.74
C ASP A 275 22.03 -93.05 -21.45
N LEU A 276 23.15 -92.31 -21.48
CA LEU A 276 24.45 -92.84 -21.90
C LEU A 276 24.91 -94.04 -21.04
N ALA A 277 24.56 -94.05 -19.75
CA ALA A 277 24.81 -95.19 -18.87
C ALA A 277 23.90 -96.40 -19.19
N LYS A 278 22.67 -96.20 -19.67
CA LYS A 278 21.78 -97.28 -20.14
C LYS A 278 22.30 -97.89 -21.44
N GLU A 279 22.64 -97.09 -22.44
CA GLU A 279 23.18 -97.57 -23.72
C GLU A 279 24.38 -98.51 -23.49
N LYS A 280 25.24 -98.16 -22.54
CA LYS A 280 26.40 -98.97 -22.15
C LYS A 280 26.07 -100.27 -21.40
N ILE A 281 24.92 -100.34 -20.73
CA ILE A 281 24.38 -101.58 -20.14
C ILE A 281 23.75 -102.44 -21.23
N GLU A 282 23.08 -101.84 -22.21
CA GLU A 282 22.48 -102.55 -23.36
C GLU A 282 23.54 -103.15 -24.28
N GLU A 283 24.62 -102.42 -24.58
CA GLU A 283 25.79 -102.91 -25.32
C GLU A 283 26.40 -104.16 -24.64
N LEU A 284 26.69 -104.08 -23.34
CA LEU A 284 27.20 -105.21 -22.54
C LEU A 284 26.21 -106.37 -22.40
N THR A 285 24.90 -106.11 -22.54
CA THR A 285 23.87 -107.16 -22.51
C THR A 285 23.81 -107.90 -23.84
N LEU A 286 23.93 -107.18 -24.96
CA LEU A 286 23.93 -107.77 -26.31
C LEU A 286 25.16 -108.67 -26.54
N ASP A 287 26.34 -108.28 -26.05
CA ASP A 287 27.54 -109.14 -26.02
C ASP A 287 27.27 -110.48 -25.32
N ILE A 288 26.54 -110.47 -24.21
CA ILE A 288 26.17 -111.68 -23.44
C ILE A 288 25.17 -112.55 -24.20
N GLU A 289 24.29 -111.97 -25.01
CA GLU A 289 23.36 -112.74 -25.86
C GLU A 289 24.05 -113.36 -27.08
N LEU A 290 24.97 -112.64 -27.70
CA LEU A 290 25.71 -113.13 -28.86
C LEU A 290 26.60 -114.33 -28.50
N MET A 291 27.26 -114.30 -27.34
CA MET A 291 28.00 -115.47 -26.81
C MET A 291 27.12 -116.69 -26.51
N LYS A 292 25.80 -116.53 -26.26
CA LYS A 292 24.87 -117.66 -26.10
C LYS A 292 24.47 -118.24 -27.46
N ALA A 293 24.21 -117.37 -28.44
CA ALA A 293 23.76 -117.79 -29.78
C ALA A 293 24.78 -118.66 -30.53
N ASP A 294 26.09 -118.44 -30.29
CA ASP A 294 27.16 -119.27 -30.87
C ASP A 294 27.27 -120.66 -30.24
N ILE A 295 26.69 -120.90 -29.04
CA ILE A 295 26.68 -122.21 -28.38
C ILE A 295 25.58 -123.13 -28.95
N GLU A 296 24.50 -122.58 -29.53
CA GLU A 296 23.33 -123.36 -29.96
C GLU A 296 23.38 -123.84 -31.43
N LYS A 297 24.45 -123.54 -32.20
CA LYS A 297 24.55 -123.88 -33.63
C LYS A 297 25.42 -125.12 -33.92
N SER A 298 24.96 -126.30 -33.52
CA SER A 298 25.48 -127.61 -34.00
C SER A 298 24.47 -128.76 -33.82
N CYS A 299 24.52 -129.76 -34.71
CA CYS A 299 23.65 -130.98 -34.81
C CYS A 299 22.19 -130.73 -35.29
N ASP A 300 21.50 -131.58 -36.06
CA ASP A 300 21.88 -132.72 -36.95
C ASP A 300 20.71 -133.09 -37.94
N GLY A 301 20.79 -134.14 -38.80
CA GLY A 301 19.68 -134.48 -39.75
C GLY A 301 19.62 -135.89 -40.44
N ALA A 302 18.77 -136.03 -41.50
CA ALA A 302 18.44 -137.23 -42.35
C ALA A 302 17.57 -138.36 -41.70
N GLY A 303 16.97 -139.39 -42.36
CA GLY A 303 16.74 -139.84 -43.79
C GLY A 303 16.77 -141.40 -43.93
N ASP A 304 16.17 -142.17 -44.87
CA ASP A 304 15.10 -142.04 -45.92
C ASP A 304 14.73 -143.46 -46.53
N GLY A 305 13.65 -143.61 -47.35
CA GLY A 305 13.34 -144.79 -48.24
C GLY A 305 12.21 -145.79 -47.84
N THR A 306 11.56 -146.63 -48.68
CA THR A 306 11.68 -146.98 -50.15
C THR A 306 10.39 -147.65 -50.75
N GLU A 307 10.16 -147.54 -52.08
CA GLU A 307 9.11 -148.20 -52.94
C GLU A 307 9.21 -149.78 -52.99
N VAL A 308 8.26 -150.62 -53.50
CA VAL A 308 6.81 -150.58 -53.88
C VAL A 308 6.32 -152.02 -54.25
N SER A 309 5.02 -152.23 -54.52
CA SER A 309 4.50 -153.33 -55.38
C SER A 309 3.51 -152.77 -56.43
N HIS A 310 3.71 -153.09 -57.71
CA HIS A 310 3.45 -152.14 -58.80
C HIS A 310 2.23 -152.45 -59.70
N TYR A 311 1.84 -151.44 -60.49
CA TYR A 311 0.97 -151.50 -61.67
C TYR A 311 -0.56 -151.50 -61.48
N GLN A 312 -1.20 -152.56 -60.95
CA GLN A 312 -2.68 -152.57 -60.84
C GLN A 312 -3.20 -151.63 -59.74
N ILE A 313 -2.44 -151.52 -58.65
CA ILE A 313 -2.58 -150.45 -57.66
C ILE A 313 -2.39 -149.07 -58.33
N LYS A 314 -1.40 -148.92 -59.21
CA LYS A 314 -0.95 -147.63 -59.79
C LYS A 314 -2.00 -146.88 -60.62
N GLN A 315 -2.97 -147.57 -61.23
CA GLN A 315 -4.03 -146.91 -62.01
C GLN A 315 -5.18 -146.38 -61.13
N LEU A 316 -5.59 -147.16 -60.11
CA LEU A 316 -6.53 -146.70 -59.09
C LEU A 316 -5.88 -145.66 -58.16
N GLU A 317 -4.58 -145.78 -57.90
CA GLU A 317 -3.77 -144.71 -57.32
C GLU A 317 -3.74 -143.48 -58.21
N GLN A 318 -3.53 -143.55 -59.53
CA GLN A 318 -3.58 -142.33 -60.35
C GLN A 318 -4.93 -141.60 -60.27
N GLN A 319 -6.05 -142.32 -60.17
CA GLN A 319 -7.36 -141.69 -59.97
C GLN A 319 -7.53 -141.15 -58.54
N ASN A 320 -7.12 -141.90 -57.51
CA ASN A 320 -7.14 -141.44 -56.12
C ASN A 320 -6.11 -140.33 -55.83
N MET A 321 -4.99 -140.29 -56.54
CA MET A 321 -3.96 -139.25 -56.51
C MET A 321 -4.50 -137.99 -57.15
N ARG A 322 -5.14 -138.07 -58.32
CA ARG A 322 -5.83 -136.91 -58.91
C ARG A 322 -6.93 -136.38 -58.00
N LEU A 323 -7.72 -137.25 -57.37
CA LEU A 323 -8.74 -136.85 -56.40
C LEU A 323 -8.12 -136.23 -55.13
N ARG A 324 -7.06 -136.83 -54.58
CA ARG A 324 -6.29 -136.28 -53.44
C ARG A 324 -5.60 -134.97 -53.80
N GLU A 325 -5.03 -134.83 -54.99
CA GLU A 325 -4.48 -133.57 -55.52
C GLU A 325 -5.56 -132.51 -55.67
N THR A 326 -6.76 -132.84 -56.17
CA THR A 326 -7.86 -131.87 -56.21
C THR A 326 -8.36 -131.51 -54.82
N LEU A 327 -8.38 -132.45 -53.86
CA LEU A 327 -8.72 -132.18 -52.46
C LEU A 327 -7.65 -131.38 -51.73
N VAL A 328 -6.37 -131.61 -52.04
CA VAL A 328 -5.23 -130.82 -51.52
C VAL A 328 -5.24 -129.43 -52.13
N ARG A 329 -5.41 -129.28 -53.46
CA ARG A 329 -5.61 -127.96 -54.10
C ARG A 329 -6.84 -127.25 -53.54
N LEU A 330 -7.95 -127.94 -53.29
CA LEU A 330 -9.15 -127.34 -52.69
C LEU A 330 -8.94 -126.96 -51.21
N ARG A 331 -8.19 -127.76 -50.44
CA ARG A 331 -7.75 -127.44 -49.08
C ARG A 331 -6.84 -126.22 -49.07
N ASP A 332 -5.89 -126.15 -49.99
CA ASP A 332 -4.85 -125.13 -50.06
C ASP A 332 -5.42 -123.81 -50.62
N LEU A 333 -6.33 -123.87 -51.60
CA LEU A 333 -7.16 -122.74 -52.00
C LEU A 333 -8.06 -122.27 -50.85
N SER A 334 -8.76 -123.17 -50.15
CA SER A 334 -9.59 -122.78 -48.99
C SER A 334 -8.75 -122.22 -47.83
N ALA A 335 -7.49 -122.66 -47.67
CA ALA A 335 -6.55 -122.09 -46.71
C ALA A 335 -6.04 -120.72 -47.16
N HIS A 336 -5.78 -120.53 -48.46
CA HIS A 336 -5.40 -119.25 -49.06
C HIS A 336 -6.55 -118.24 -48.96
N GLU A 337 -7.77 -118.59 -49.38
CA GLU A 337 -9.00 -117.80 -49.23
C GLU A 337 -9.23 -117.42 -47.75
N LYS A 338 -9.04 -118.35 -46.80
CA LYS A 338 -9.13 -118.03 -45.36
C LYS A 338 -8.02 -117.09 -44.89
N HIS A 339 -6.81 -117.22 -45.42
CA HIS A 339 -5.70 -116.33 -45.09
C HIS A 339 -5.91 -114.93 -45.67
N GLU A 340 -6.39 -114.81 -46.91
CA GLU A 340 -6.77 -113.54 -47.54
C GLU A 340 -7.96 -112.89 -46.83
N MET A 341 -9.01 -113.65 -46.50
CA MET A 341 -10.13 -113.15 -45.69
C MET A 341 -9.68 -112.72 -44.28
N SER A 342 -8.79 -113.47 -43.64
CA SER A 342 -8.21 -113.08 -42.35
C SER A 342 -7.32 -111.84 -42.45
N LYS A 343 -6.63 -111.64 -43.58
CA LYS A 343 -5.84 -110.44 -43.85
C LYS A 343 -6.75 -109.24 -44.09
N LEU A 344 -7.74 -109.36 -44.97
CA LEU A 344 -8.74 -108.31 -45.23
C LEU A 344 -9.52 -107.94 -43.97
N GLN A 345 -9.81 -108.89 -43.08
CA GLN A 345 -10.39 -108.60 -41.76
C GLN A 345 -9.45 -107.78 -40.85
N LYS A 346 -8.14 -108.08 -40.86
CA LYS A 346 -7.13 -107.30 -40.14
C LYS A 346 -6.98 -105.89 -40.74
N ASP A 347 -6.86 -105.78 -42.06
CA ASP A 347 -6.76 -104.51 -42.79
C ASP A 347 -8.01 -103.63 -42.54
N ILE A 348 -9.21 -104.22 -42.49
CA ILE A 348 -10.47 -103.52 -42.14
C ILE A 348 -10.46 -103.05 -40.67
N GLU A 349 -10.00 -103.87 -39.72
CA GLU A 349 -9.96 -103.48 -38.31
C GLU A 349 -8.89 -102.40 -38.05
N GLU A 350 -7.75 -102.44 -38.76
CA GLU A 350 -6.74 -101.37 -38.76
C GLU A 350 -7.30 -100.06 -39.32
N LYS A 351 -7.99 -100.08 -40.47
CA LYS A 351 -8.64 -98.87 -41.01
C LYS A 351 -9.80 -98.37 -40.14
N LYS A 352 -10.44 -99.24 -39.37
CA LYS A 352 -11.44 -98.89 -38.37
C LYS A 352 -10.81 -98.24 -37.12
N GLN A 353 -9.61 -98.64 -36.74
CA GLN A 353 -8.82 -97.98 -35.68
C GLN A 353 -8.30 -96.61 -36.13
N GLU A 354 -7.67 -96.51 -37.32
CA GLU A 354 -7.25 -95.23 -37.92
C GLU A 354 -8.41 -94.23 -38.01
N ASN A 355 -9.58 -94.66 -38.46
CA ASN A 355 -10.77 -93.80 -38.56
C ASN A 355 -11.27 -93.38 -37.17
N ALA A 356 -11.25 -94.26 -36.18
CA ALA A 356 -11.59 -93.90 -34.79
C ALA A 356 -10.59 -92.91 -34.17
N GLU A 357 -9.31 -92.96 -34.55
CA GLU A 357 -8.30 -91.98 -34.14
C GLU A 357 -8.44 -90.64 -34.85
N LEU A 358 -8.75 -90.65 -36.15
CA LEU A 358 -9.08 -89.45 -36.92
C LEU A 358 -10.35 -88.76 -36.43
N ILE A 359 -11.37 -89.52 -35.98
CA ILE A 359 -12.56 -88.96 -35.34
C ILE A 359 -12.20 -88.28 -34.02
N LYS A 360 -11.40 -88.93 -33.16
CA LYS A 360 -10.91 -88.35 -31.89
C LYS A 360 -10.05 -87.10 -32.11
N SER A 361 -9.20 -87.07 -33.14
CA SER A 361 -8.39 -85.88 -33.44
C SER A 361 -9.26 -84.76 -34.02
N GLN A 362 -10.23 -85.07 -34.89
CA GLN A 362 -11.20 -84.08 -35.37
C GLN A 362 -12.04 -83.49 -34.23
N GLU A 363 -12.46 -84.30 -33.26
CA GLU A 363 -13.20 -83.85 -32.07
C GLU A 363 -12.35 -82.91 -31.19
N LYS A 364 -11.08 -83.26 -30.93
CA LYS A 364 -10.14 -82.38 -30.23
C LYS A 364 -9.86 -81.07 -30.98
N LEU A 365 -9.70 -81.12 -32.31
CA LEU A 365 -9.51 -79.90 -33.10
C LEU A 365 -10.77 -79.02 -33.09
N LYS A 366 -11.97 -79.61 -33.13
CA LYS A 366 -13.23 -78.87 -32.98
C LYS A 366 -13.32 -78.19 -31.61
N GLN A 367 -12.98 -78.91 -30.54
CA GLN A 367 -12.93 -78.34 -29.18
C GLN A 367 -11.95 -77.16 -29.12
N ARG A 368 -10.72 -77.31 -29.64
CA ARG A 368 -9.76 -76.19 -29.64
C ARG A 368 -10.17 -75.01 -30.53
N VAL A 369 -10.91 -75.25 -31.62
CA VAL A 369 -11.52 -74.17 -32.41
C VAL A 369 -12.59 -73.44 -31.59
N THR A 370 -13.51 -74.16 -30.91
CA THR A 370 -14.53 -73.50 -30.08
C THR A 370 -13.96 -72.78 -28.86
N GLU A 371 -12.84 -73.25 -28.31
CA GLU A 371 -12.07 -72.51 -27.29
C GLU A 371 -11.50 -71.22 -27.88
N LEU A 372 -10.81 -71.29 -29.01
CA LEU A 372 -10.23 -70.10 -29.68
C LEU A 372 -11.30 -69.11 -30.17
N GLU A 373 -12.49 -69.58 -30.55
CA GLU A 373 -13.63 -68.72 -30.91
C GLU A 373 -14.18 -67.98 -29.67
N ALA A 374 -14.15 -68.59 -28.49
CA ALA A 374 -14.46 -67.93 -27.22
C ALA A 374 -13.34 -66.97 -26.78
N ASP A 375 -12.07 -67.40 -26.81
CA ASP A 375 -10.89 -66.56 -26.54
C ASP A 375 -10.94 -65.26 -27.39
N CYS A 376 -11.33 -65.37 -28.67
CA CYS A 376 -11.49 -64.23 -29.57
C CYS A 376 -12.69 -63.32 -29.24
N ALA A 377 -13.79 -63.87 -28.71
CA ALA A 377 -14.96 -63.08 -28.30
C ALA A 377 -14.66 -62.26 -27.04
N ASP A 378 -14.05 -62.90 -26.03
CA ASP A 378 -13.65 -62.25 -24.78
C ASP A 378 -12.61 -61.14 -25.03
N LEU A 379 -11.69 -61.34 -25.98
CA LEU A 379 -10.74 -60.30 -26.42
C LEU A 379 -11.42 -59.16 -27.17
N HIS A 380 -12.48 -59.42 -27.95
CA HIS A 380 -13.23 -58.37 -28.64
C HIS A 380 -14.02 -57.50 -27.65
N GLU A 381 -14.67 -58.08 -26.64
CA GLU A 381 -15.36 -57.33 -25.60
C GLU A 381 -14.37 -56.46 -24.78
N GLN A 382 -13.16 -56.97 -24.50
CA GLN A 382 -12.10 -56.18 -23.86
C GLN A 382 -11.64 -54.99 -24.71
N VAL A 383 -11.53 -55.15 -26.04
CA VAL A 383 -11.19 -54.05 -26.96
C VAL A 383 -12.32 -53.01 -27.01
N ASP A 384 -13.57 -53.43 -27.12
CA ASP A 384 -14.73 -52.52 -27.16
C ASP A 384 -14.87 -51.74 -25.83
N ALA A 385 -14.63 -52.39 -24.69
CA ALA A 385 -14.58 -51.75 -23.38
C ALA A 385 -13.41 -50.75 -23.25
N ALA A 386 -12.24 -51.07 -23.81
CA ALA A 386 -11.08 -50.17 -23.83
C ALA A 386 -11.33 -48.94 -24.72
N LEU A 387 -11.97 -49.11 -25.88
CA LEU A 387 -12.37 -48.01 -26.76
C LEU A 387 -13.38 -47.08 -26.08
N GLY A 388 -14.38 -47.62 -25.39
CA GLY A 388 -15.33 -46.83 -24.60
C GLY A 388 -14.67 -46.05 -23.45
N ALA A 389 -13.61 -46.61 -22.85
CA ALA A 389 -12.80 -45.90 -21.86
C ALA A 389 -11.94 -44.79 -22.49
N GLU A 390 -11.37 -45.02 -23.68
CA GLU A 390 -10.63 -44.00 -24.44
C GLU A 390 -11.51 -42.82 -24.83
N GLU A 391 -12.73 -43.05 -25.32
CA GLU A 391 -13.70 -41.99 -25.60
C GLU A 391 -14.03 -41.13 -24.37
N MET A 392 -14.23 -41.75 -23.20
CA MET A 392 -14.47 -41.02 -21.95
C MET A 392 -13.23 -40.22 -21.51
N VAL A 393 -12.03 -40.77 -21.62
CA VAL A 393 -10.79 -40.05 -21.32
C VAL A 393 -10.58 -38.88 -22.29
N GLN A 394 -10.92 -39.04 -23.57
CA GLN A 394 -10.86 -37.96 -24.55
C GLN A 394 -11.85 -36.84 -24.21
N GLN A 395 -13.10 -37.16 -23.88
CA GLN A 395 -14.11 -36.18 -23.46
C GLN A 395 -13.69 -35.42 -22.19
N LEU A 396 -13.18 -36.14 -21.18
CA LEU A 396 -12.67 -35.54 -19.94
C LEU A 396 -11.43 -34.67 -20.19
N SER A 397 -10.57 -35.04 -21.14
CA SER A 397 -9.40 -34.24 -21.53
C SER A 397 -9.80 -32.93 -22.23
N VAL A 398 -10.85 -32.95 -23.07
CA VAL A 398 -11.42 -31.73 -23.67
C VAL A 398 -12.05 -30.84 -22.60
N GLN A 399 -12.90 -31.38 -21.73
CA GLN A 399 -13.52 -30.61 -20.63
C GLN A 399 -12.47 -30.04 -19.66
N LYS A 400 -11.41 -30.79 -19.36
CA LYS A 400 -10.26 -30.30 -18.57
C LYS A 400 -9.60 -29.10 -19.25
N LEU A 401 -9.34 -29.17 -20.55
CA LEU A 401 -8.72 -28.08 -21.29
C LEU A 401 -9.64 -26.86 -21.35
N GLU A 402 -10.94 -27.01 -21.57
CA GLU A 402 -11.93 -25.92 -21.49
C GLU A 402 -11.97 -25.25 -20.12
N LEU A 403 -11.84 -26.02 -19.02
CA LEU A 403 -11.78 -25.51 -17.66
C LEU A 403 -10.44 -24.81 -17.36
N GLU A 404 -9.31 -25.33 -17.84
CA GLU A 404 -8.00 -24.67 -17.73
C GLU A 404 -8.00 -23.33 -18.49
N ASP A 405 -8.60 -23.29 -19.68
CA ASP A 405 -8.83 -22.08 -20.48
C ASP A 405 -9.71 -21.05 -19.76
N LEU A 406 -10.75 -21.49 -19.06
CA LEU A 406 -11.66 -20.62 -18.30
C LEU A 406 -10.97 -20.07 -17.04
N VAL A 407 -10.21 -20.91 -16.32
CA VAL A 407 -9.42 -20.48 -15.15
C VAL A 407 -8.34 -19.48 -15.56
N SER A 408 -7.70 -19.66 -16.73
CA SER A 408 -6.74 -18.68 -17.25
C SER A 408 -7.38 -17.32 -17.50
N LYS A 409 -8.56 -17.28 -18.14
CA LYS A 409 -9.31 -16.03 -18.40
C LYS A 409 -9.76 -15.35 -17.10
N GLN A 410 -10.24 -16.12 -16.13
CA GLN A 410 -10.60 -15.59 -14.81
C GLN A 410 -9.37 -15.07 -14.03
N ALA A 411 -8.19 -15.66 -14.20
CA ALA A 411 -6.96 -15.14 -13.61
C ALA A 411 -6.53 -13.81 -14.25
N GLU A 412 -6.68 -13.66 -15.58
CA GLU A 412 -6.46 -12.39 -16.29
C GLU A 412 -7.46 -11.30 -15.83
N GLU A 413 -8.75 -11.62 -15.74
CA GLU A 413 -9.79 -10.72 -15.22
C GLU A 413 -9.52 -10.29 -13.76
N ILE A 414 -9.00 -11.18 -12.91
CA ILE A 414 -8.60 -10.84 -11.53
C ILE A 414 -7.43 -9.86 -11.52
N VAL A 415 -6.40 -10.05 -12.36
CA VAL A 415 -5.25 -9.15 -12.45
C VAL A 415 -5.65 -7.75 -12.92
N ASP A 416 -6.57 -7.65 -13.90
CA ASP A 416 -7.11 -6.36 -14.34
C ASP A 416 -7.95 -5.68 -13.24
N LEU A 417 -8.72 -6.44 -12.46
CA LEU A 417 -9.47 -5.91 -11.31
C LEU A 417 -8.56 -5.47 -10.15
N GLU A 418 -7.48 -6.20 -9.86
CA GLU A 418 -6.46 -5.81 -8.88
C GLU A 418 -5.74 -4.52 -9.32
N ALA A 419 -5.41 -4.40 -10.61
CA ALA A 419 -4.82 -3.18 -11.17
C ALA A 419 -5.77 -1.98 -11.07
N LEU A 420 -7.08 -2.18 -11.34
CA LEU A 420 -8.11 -1.16 -11.15
C LEU A 420 -8.28 -0.77 -9.67
N GLN A 421 -8.16 -1.73 -8.74
CA GLN A 421 -8.20 -1.43 -7.30
C GLN A 421 -7.02 -0.54 -6.90
N VAL A 422 -5.78 -0.87 -7.31
CA VAL A 422 -4.59 -0.04 -6.99
C VAL A 422 -4.74 1.40 -7.51
N VAL A 423 -5.32 1.58 -8.71
CA VAL A 423 -5.60 2.92 -9.25
C VAL A 423 -6.70 3.63 -8.45
N SER A 424 -7.74 2.91 -8.00
CA SER A 424 -8.79 3.46 -7.14
C SER A 424 -8.27 3.86 -5.76
N ASP A 425 -7.37 3.06 -5.17
CA ASP A 425 -6.78 3.33 -3.86
C ASP A 425 -5.87 4.57 -3.93
N GLN A 426 -5.02 4.69 -4.97
CA GLN A 426 -4.24 5.92 -5.22
C GLN A 426 -5.14 7.15 -5.40
N LEU A 427 -6.19 7.06 -6.21
CA LEU A 427 -7.15 8.17 -6.38
C LEU A 427 -7.86 8.54 -5.06
N GLN A 428 -8.02 7.59 -4.15
CA GLN A 428 -8.56 7.86 -2.81
C GLN A 428 -7.52 8.49 -1.88
N GLU A 429 -6.23 8.25 -2.07
CA GLU A 429 -5.15 8.94 -1.34
C GLU A 429 -4.98 10.38 -1.85
N ASP A 430 -4.86 10.59 -3.17
CA ASP A 430 -4.86 11.91 -3.82
C ASP A 430 -6.06 12.77 -3.35
N ALA A 431 -7.25 12.16 -3.26
CA ALA A 431 -8.46 12.84 -2.79
C ALA A 431 -8.42 13.20 -1.29
N LYS A 432 -7.78 12.41 -0.43
CA LYS A 432 -7.58 12.72 1.00
C LYS A 432 -6.58 13.87 1.17
N GLU A 433 -5.49 13.87 0.40
CA GLU A 433 -4.49 14.95 0.44
C GLU A 433 -5.14 16.28 0.04
N ILE A 434 -5.88 16.32 -1.07
CA ILE A 434 -6.64 17.51 -1.49
C ILE A 434 -7.70 17.91 -0.45
N GLU A 435 -8.36 16.96 0.22
CA GLU A 435 -9.30 17.27 1.31
C GLU A 435 -8.61 17.89 2.54
N ILE A 436 -7.33 17.56 2.79
CA ILE A 436 -6.52 18.14 3.86
C ILE A 436 -6.05 19.54 3.46
N GLU A 437 -5.48 19.72 2.26
CA GLU A 437 -5.08 21.04 1.72
C GLU A 437 -6.24 22.06 1.80
N LEU A 438 -7.44 21.65 1.34
CA LEU A 438 -8.62 22.51 1.38
C LEU A 438 -9.13 22.79 2.81
N LYS A 439 -8.89 21.91 3.78
CA LYS A 439 -9.19 22.18 5.20
C LYS A 439 -8.21 23.20 5.78
N GLU A 440 -6.93 23.11 5.44
CA GLU A 440 -5.89 24.06 5.86
C GLU A 440 -6.14 25.46 5.25
N GLU A 441 -6.47 25.54 3.95
CA GLU A 441 -6.90 26.81 3.33
C GLU A 441 -8.12 27.42 4.05
N VAL A 442 -9.11 26.60 4.43
CA VAL A 442 -10.30 27.05 5.16
C VAL A 442 -9.99 27.47 6.60
N GLU A 443 -9.07 26.80 7.32
CA GLU A 443 -8.58 27.23 8.64
C GLU A 443 -7.85 28.58 8.55
N MET A 444 -6.98 28.76 7.54
CA MET A 444 -6.25 30.00 7.28
C MET A 444 -7.19 31.15 6.90
N ALA A 445 -8.19 30.91 6.04
CA ALA A 445 -9.22 31.89 5.73
C ALA A 445 -10.03 32.27 7.00
N ARG A 446 -10.31 31.30 7.88
CA ARG A 446 -10.99 31.52 9.17
C ARG A 446 -10.11 32.24 10.19
N SER A 447 -8.78 32.08 10.18
CA SER A 447 -7.89 32.83 11.07
C SER A 447 -7.81 34.30 10.65
N ALA A 448 -7.57 34.58 9.36
CA ALA A 448 -7.60 35.93 8.81
C ALA A 448 -8.96 36.63 9.02
N THR A 449 -10.09 35.91 8.86
CA THR A 449 -11.43 36.44 9.15
C THR A 449 -11.58 36.83 10.63
N ARG A 450 -11.06 36.03 11.57
CA ARG A 450 -11.07 36.34 13.02
C ARG A 450 -10.19 37.55 13.36
N GLU A 451 -9.08 37.74 12.66
CA GLU A 451 -8.19 38.89 12.81
C GLU A 451 -8.86 40.18 12.34
N VAL A 452 -9.41 40.21 11.12
CA VAL A 452 -10.15 41.36 10.57
C VAL A 452 -11.38 41.74 11.41
N ILE A 453 -12.04 40.75 12.04
CA ILE A 453 -13.13 41.02 12.99
C ILE A 453 -12.61 41.77 14.24
N ARG A 454 -11.48 41.37 14.81
CA ARG A 454 -10.87 42.09 15.95
C ARG A 454 -10.41 43.49 15.58
N GLU A 455 -9.79 43.66 14.40
CA GLU A 455 -9.41 45.00 13.92
C GLU A 455 -10.63 45.91 13.77
N LYS A 456 -11.73 45.39 13.21
CA LYS A 456 -13.01 46.09 13.11
C LYS A 456 -13.58 46.45 14.49
N GLU A 457 -13.56 45.53 15.45
CA GLU A 457 -14.06 45.77 16.81
C GLU A 457 -13.26 46.86 17.53
N ALA A 458 -11.93 46.79 17.49
CA ALA A 458 -11.05 47.84 18.03
C ALA A 458 -11.22 49.19 17.32
N ALA A 459 -11.45 49.18 16.00
CA ALA A 459 -11.74 50.40 15.25
C ALA A 459 -13.10 51.02 15.63
N LEU A 460 -14.12 50.20 15.91
CA LEU A 460 -15.45 50.64 16.36
C LEU A 460 -15.42 51.21 17.79
N GLU A 461 -14.71 50.56 18.72
CA GLU A 461 -14.48 51.08 20.07
C GLU A 461 -13.76 52.44 20.01
N SER A 462 -12.68 52.52 19.23
CA SER A 462 -11.94 53.75 18.99
C SER A 462 -12.80 54.84 18.31
N LEU A 463 -13.82 54.47 17.52
CA LEU A 463 -14.76 55.42 16.93
C LEU A 463 -15.76 55.93 17.97
N ALA A 464 -16.31 55.06 18.82
CA ALA A 464 -17.21 55.44 19.91
C ALA A 464 -16.54 56.41 20.91
N ASP A 465 -15.26 56.20 21.23
CA ASP A 465 -14.44 57.12 22.04
C ASP A 465 -14.33 58.52 21.39
N ARG A 466 -14.15 58.57 20.07
CA ARG A 466 -14.13 59.84 19.31
C ARG A 466 -15.49 60.50 19.29
N GLU A 467 -16.58 59.74 19.14
CA GLU A 467 -17.95 60.28 19.19
C GLU A 467 -18.30 60.86 20.57
N LEU A 468 -17.99 60.14 21.65
CA LEU A 468 -18.15 60.64 23.02
C LEU A 468 -17.31 61.91 23.27
N THR A 469 -16.11 61.97 22.68
CA THR A 469 -15.24 63.16 22.73
C THR A 469 -15.83 64.32 21.92
N ILE A 470 -16.44 64.06 20.75
CA ILE A 470 -17.16 65.06 19.94
C ILE A 470 -18.40 65.57 20.67
N VAL A 471 -19.15 64.72 21.39
CA VAL A 471 -20.28 65.15 22.24
C VAL A 471 -19.80 66.10 23.34
N LYS A 472 -18.72 65.76 24.06
CA LYS A 472 -18.11 66.64 25.08
C LYS A 472 -17.63 67.96 24.49
N PHE A 473 -17.05 67.96 23.29
CA PHE A 473 -16.69 69.20 22.59
C PHE A 473 -17.90 70.01 22.15
N ARG A 474 -19.00 69.38 21.70
CA ARG A 474 -20.26 70.08 21.38
C ARG A 474 -20.88 70.72 22.63
N GLU A 475 -20.89 70.02 23.77
CA GLU A 475 -21.30 70.60 25.05
C GLU A 475 -20.41 71.77 25.49
N LEU A 476 -19.09 71.65 25.33
CA LEU A 476 -18.16 72.73 25.67
C LEU A 476 -18.35 73.94 24.76
N VAL A 477 -18.51 73.71 23.45
CA VAL A 477 -18.81 74.77 22.48
C VAL A 477 -20.17 75.41 22.78
N GLN A 478 -21.19 74.64 23.16
CA GLN A 478 -22.47 75.20 23.60
C GLN A 478 -22.29 76.05 24.87
N LYS A 479 -21.61 75.54 25.91
CA LYS A 479 -21.32 76.30 27.14
C LYS A 479 -20.50 77.57 26.87
N LEU A 480 -19.59 77.55 25.91
CA LEU A 480 -18.83 78.73 25.46
C LEU A 480 -19.67 79.67 24.61
N GLN A 481 -20.59 79.17 23.78
CA GLN A 481 -21.54 79.95 23.00
C GLN A 481 -22.53 80.67 23.93
N ASP A 482 -23.06 79.95 24.92
CA ASP A 482 -23.92 80.45 25.99
C ASP A 482 -23.16 81.48 26.83
N GLN A 483 -21.92 81.20 27.25
CA GLN A 483 -21.06 82.18 27.92
C GLN A 483 -20.71 83.38 27.04
N CYS A 484 -20.57 83.23 25.71
CA CYS A 484 -20.38 84.36 24.80
C CYS A 484 -21.65 85.18 24.63
N GLN A 485 -22.84 84.57 24.63
CA GLN A 485 -24.12 85.26 24.63
C GLN A 485 -24.38 85.96 25.97
N ASP A 486 -24.13 85.28 27.08
CA ASP A 486 -24.15 85.85 28.43
C ASP A 486 -23.10 86.96 28.57
N LEU A 487 -21.91 86.85 27.99
CA LEU A 487 -20.91 87.92 27.96
C LEU A 487 -21.24 89.04 26.97
N GLN A 488 -22.09 88.82 25.96
CA GLN A 488 -22.62 89.88 25.09
C GLN A 488 -23.80 90.60 25.72
N HIS A 489 -24.70 89.88 26.40
CA HIS A 489 -25.76 90.43 27.24
C HIS A 489 -25.21 91.10 28.49
N GLN A 490 -24.16 90.53 29.09
CA GLN A 490 -23.37 91.18 30.12
C GLN A 490 -22.62 92.35 29.53
N LEU A 491 -21.98 92.34 28.36
CA LEU A 491 -21.39 93.56 27.79
C LEU A 491 -22.44 94.66 27.52
N HIS A 492 -23.68 94.30 27.16
CA HIS A 492 -24.83 95.22 27.13
C HIS A 492 -25.20 95.78 28.52
N LYS A 493 -24.96 95.02 29.61
CA LYS A 493 -25.13 95.40 31.02
C LYS A 493 -23.87 96.04 31.67
N GLU A 494 -22.68 95.75 31.16
CA GLU A 494 -21.32 96.02 31.71
C GLU A 494 -20.61 97.14 30.93
N THR A 495 -21.24 97.59 29.83
CA THR A 495 -21.35 99.02 29.51
C THR A 495 -21.82 99.84 30.74
N SER A 496 -22.44 99.18 31.74
CA SER A 496 -22.61 99.65 33.12
C SER A 496 -21.90 98.71 34.15
N ASN A 497 -20.56 98.64 34.06
CA ASN A 497 -19.55 98.08 35.00
C ASN A 497 -18.90 96.74 34.59
N GLN A 498 -17.57 96.71 34.44
CA GLN A 498 -16.78 95.51 34.11
C GLN A 498 -16.35 94.68 35.35
N ALA A 499 -16.11 93.39 35.10
CA ALA A 499 -14.86 92.65 35.39
C ALA A 499 -14.83 91.57 36.49
N ALA A 500 -14.75 90.29 36.06
CA ALA A 500 -14.03 89.22 36.76
C ALA A 500 -13.69 88.01 35.84
N ILE A 501 -12.46 87.93 35.31
CA ILE A 501 -11.96 86.72 34.61
C ILE A 501 -10.52 86.42 35.06
N LYS A 502 -10.32 85.27 35.77
CA LYS A 502 -9.06 84.49 35.90
C LYS A 502 -9.16 83.39 36.97
N THR A 503 -9.58 82.17 36.61
CA THR A 503 -9.32 80.90 37.35
C THR A 503 -9.75 79.68 36.52
N ALA A 504 -8.91 79.20 35.61
CA ALA A 504 -9.15 77.95 34.83
C ALA A 504 -7.86 77.42 34.19
N ILE A 505 -6.98 76.78 34.98
CA ILE A 505 -5.70 76.19 34.52
C ILE A 505 -5.38 74.79 35.15
N PRO A 506 -5.72 74.46 36.42
CA PRO A 506 -5.26 73.21 37.04
C PRO A 506 -5.65 71.89 36.35
N GLU A 507 -6.86 71.79 35.78
CA GLU A 507 -7.42 70.50 35.32
C GLU A 507 -6.62 69.86 34.17
N MET A 508 -6.01 70.64 33.27
CA MET A 508 -5.37 70.11 32.07
C MET A 508 -4.08 69.31 32.35
N LEU A 509 -3.47 69.49 33.53
CA LEU A 509 -2.31 68.70 33.96
C LEU A 509 -2.73 67.32 34.48
N ASP A 510 -3.88 67.23 35.14
CA ASP A 510 -4.34 66.01 35.79
C ASP A 510 -4.75 64.95 34.76
N TYR A 511 -5.47 65.35 33.71
CA TYR A 511 -5.80 64.46 32.58
C TYR A 511 -4.56 63.87 31.89
N LYS A 512 -3.45 64.61 31.82
CA LYS A 512 -2.20 64.10 31.22
C LYS A 512 -1.51 63.06 32.10
N LYS A 513 -1.62 63.22 33.43
CA LYS A 513 -1.15 62.24 34.42
C LYS A 513 -2.03 60.98 34.40
N MET A 514 -3.35 61.14 34.48
CA MET A 514 -4.33 60.06 34.37
C MET A 514 -4.19 59.26 33.07
N PHE A 515 -4.00 59.92 31.92
CA PHE A 515 -3.77 59.21 30.65
C PHE A 515 -2.45 58.42 30.63
N ALA A 516 -1.39 58.94 31.25
CA ALA A 516 -0.13 58.21 31.38
C ALA A 516 -0.28 57.00 32.31
N GLU A 517 -1.05 57.12 33.40
CA GLU A 517 -1.35 56.05 34.35
C GLU A 517 -2.24 54.97 33.71
N THR A 518 -3.34 55.31 33.03
CA THR A 518 -4.15 54.36 32.26
C THR A 518 -3.33 53.65 31.18
N LYS A 519 -2.46 54.37 30.47
CA LYS A 519 -1.57 53.78 29.45
C LYS A 519 -0.47 52.88 30.05
N ALA A 520 -0.05 53.14 31.29
CA ALA A 520 0.81 52.23 32.04
C ALA A 520 0.05 50.96 32.48
N HIS A 521 -1.17 51.10 33.02
CA HIS A 521 -2.01 49.97 33.40
C HIS A 521 -2.35 49.05 32.22
N ALA A 522 -2.71 49.60 31.06
CA ALA A 522 -2.91 48.80 29.83
C ALA A 522 -1.66 47.98 29.48
N ARG A 523 -0.48 48.61 29.46
CA ARG A 523 0.80 47.93 29.23
C ARG A 523 1.11 46.86 30.27
N THR A 524 0.75 47.06 31.54
CA THR A 524 0.92 46.03 32.58
C THR A 524 0.01 44.83 32.32
N ILE A 525 -1.22 45.05 31.88
CA ILE A 525 -2.14 43.97 31.48
C ILE A 525 -1.59 43.23 30.25
N ASP A 526 -1.14 43.95 29.21
CA ASP A 526 -0.51 43.36 28.02
C ASP A 526 0.71 42.49 28.38
N LEU A 527 1.52 42.92 29.36
CA LEU A 527 2.70 42.19 29.82
C LEU A 527 2.35 40.94 30.62
N GLU A 528 1.34 40.98 31.50
CA GLU A 528 0.89 39.79 32.24
C GLU A 528 0.15 38.79 31.33
N LEU A 529 -0.57 39.26 30.30
CA LEU A 529 -1.13 38.39 29.26
C LEU A 529 -0.03 37.67 28.48
N ARG A 530 0.98 38.40 27.97
CA ARG A 530 2.13 37.80 27.28
C ARG A 530 2.94 36.86 28.17
N ARG A 531 3.04 37.17 29.47
CA ARG A 531 3.68 36.28 30.46
C ARG A 531 2.91 34.97 30.58
N LEU A 532 1.57 35.00 30.58
CA LEU A 532 0.73 33.81 30.60
C LEU A 532 0.85 33.00 29.31
N GLU A 533 0.88 33.65 28.15
CA GLU A 533 1.14 32.99 26.84
C GLU A 533 2.51 32.29 26.82
N VAL A 534 3.55 32.97 27.32
CA VAL A 534 4.91 32.39 27.45
C VAL A 534 4.93 31.23 28.46
N GLN A 535 4.25 31.35 29.59
CA GLN A 535 4.15 30.28 30.59
C GLN A 535 3.41 29.05 30.03
N GLN A 536 2.30 29.25 29.32
CA GLN A 536 1.57 28.17 28.65
C GLN A 536 2.45 27.51 27.56
N SER A 537 3.18 28.30 26.79
CA SER A 537 4.12 27.78 25.78
C SER A 537 5.25 26.97 26.41
N GLN A 538 5.81 27.44 27.53
CA GLN A 538 6.83 26.71 28.30
C GLN A 538 6.29 25.39 28.85
N GLN A 539 5.07 25.38 29.41
CA GLN A 539 4.42 24.15 29.87
C GLN A 539 4.15 23.17 28.72
N HIS A 540 3.69 23.66 27.56
CA HIS A 540 3.49 22.83 26.37
C HIS A 540 4.80 22.16 25.91
N VAL A 541 5.90 22.93 25.81
CA VAL A 541 7.22 22.37 25.49
C VAL A 541 7.70 21.40 26.57
N GLN A 542 7.44 21.66 27.85
CA GLN A 542 7.79 20.76 28.95
C GLN A 542 7.04 19.42 28.84
N TYR A 543 5.73 19.44 28.53
CA TYR A 543 4.95 18.22 28.33
C TYR A 543 5.40 17.45 27.09
N LEU A 544 5.62 18.13 25.95
CA LEU A 544 6.18 17.49 24.75
C LEU A 544 7.55 16.84 25.01
N THR A 545 8.41 17.51 25.79
CA THR A 545 9.73 16.99 26.17
C THR A 545 9.62 15.71 27.00
N ALA A 546 8.56 15.56 27.82
CA ALA A 546 8.32 14.35 28.61
C ALA A 546 7.88 13.12 27.79
N TYR A 547 7.55 13.29 26.50
CA TYR A 547 7.28 12.19 25.56
C TYR A 547 8.49 11.86 24.66
N MET A 548 9.59 12.60 24.74
CA MET A 548 10.80 12.35 23.95
C MET A 548 11.65 11.22 24.55
N PRO A 549 12.32 10.38 23.74
CA PRO A 549 13.22 9.34 24.25
C PRO A 549 14.44 9.92 24.98
N ASP A 550 14.99 9.19 25.96
CA ASP A 550 16.18 9.62 26.73
C ASP A 550 17.40 9.98 25.84
N ALA A 551 17.50 9.39 24.65
CA ALA A 551 18.53 9.72 23.67
C ALA A 551 18.48 11.20 23.21
N PHE A 552 17.28 11.77 23.03
CA PHE A 552 17.05 13.17 22.69
C PHE A 552 17.59 14.11 23.79
N LEU A 553 17.45 13.69 25.06
CA LEU A 553 17.86 14.43 26.26
C LEU A 553 19.31 14.15 26.70
N SER A 554 20.03 13.25 26.01
CA SER A 554 21.43 12.97 26.30
C SER A 554 22.32 14.18 25.96
N ARG A 555 23.43 14.36 26.68
CA ARG A 555 24.36 15.49 26.44
C ARG A 555 24.97 15.38 25.05
N GLY A 556 24.80 16.41 24.23
CA GLY A 556 25.19 16.40 22.81
C GLY A 556 24.22 15.66 21.89
N GLY A 557 23.06 15.26 22.40
CA GLY A 557 21.92 14.78 21.61
C GLY A 557 21.12 15.93 21.00
N ASP A 558 19.99 15.60 20.38
CA ASP A 558 19.17 16.52 19.61
C ASP A 558 18.67 17.73 20.44
N ASN A 559 18.42 17.57 21.75
CA ASN A 559 17.97 18.70 22.59
C ASN A 559 19.02 19.81 22.68
N ASP A 560 20.31 19.47 22.83
CA ASP A 560 21.39 20.46 22.86
C ASP A 560 21.60 21.11 21.48
N ALA A 561 21.48 20.33 20.39
CA ALA A 561 21.50 20.85 19.02
C ALA A 561 20.37 21.87 18.76
N VAL A 562 19.14 21.56 19.16
CA VAL A 562 17.99 22.50 19.08
C VAL A 562 18.23 23.74 19.95
N ARG A 563 18.85 23.60 21.13
CA ARG A 563 19.21 24.75 21.97
C ARG A 563 20.25 25.65 21.32
N VAL A 564 21.25 25.11 20.61
CA VAL A 564 22.23 25.92 19.84
C VAL A 564 21.54 26.74 18.74
N LEU A 565 20.58 26.16 18.02
CA LEU A 565 19.79 26.88 17.01
C LEU A 565 19.01 28.07 17.60
N LEU A 566 18.49 27.94 18.83
CA LEU A 566 17.78 29.02 19.52
C LEU A 566 18.73 30.03 20.20
N LEU A 567 19.91 29.59 20.62
CA LEU A 567 20.90 30.40 21.32
C LEU A 567 21.52 31.48 20.42
N ILE A 568 21.85 31.15 19.16
CA ILE A 568 22.50 32.11 18.25
C ILE A 568 21.60 33.35 17.97
N PRO A 569 20.29 33.21 17.66
CA PRO A 569 19.36 34.35 17.59
C PRO A 569 19.21 35.11 18.92
N SER A 570 19.19 34.42 20.07
CA SER A 570 19.15 35.06 21.40
C SER A 570 20.34 36.00 21.61
N LEU A 571 21.55 35.47 21.44
CA LEU A 571 22.81 36.22 21.57
C LEU A 571 22.85 37.43 20.61
N LEU A 572 22.40 37.24 19.37
CA LEU A 572 22.34 38.29 18.37
C LEU A 572 21.40 39.41 18.82
N TRP A 573 20.16 39.09 19.21
CA TRP A 573 19.17 40.07 19.66
C TRP A 573 19.59 40.79 20.95
N LYS A 574 20.15 40.07 21.94
CA LYS A 574 20.74 40.65 23.15
C LYS A 574 21.86 41.65 22.81
N SER A 575 22.74 41.31 21.87
CA SER A 575 23.80 42.21 21.42
C SER A 575 23.27 43.46 20.70
N GLU A 576 22.14 43.37 19.99
CA GLU A 576 21.49 44.51 19.34
C GLU A 576 20.80 45.44 20.36
N ILE A 577 20.19 44.89 21.41
CA ILE A 577 19.68 45.67 22.55
C ILE A 577 20.82 46.41 23.25
N LEU A 578 21.90 45.70 23.60
CA LEU A 578 23.09 46.31 24.22
C LEU A 578 23.60 47.47 23.37
N LEU A 579 23.84 47.22 22.08
CA LEU A 579 24.32 48.23 21.13
C LEU A 579 23.37 49.44 21.00
N SER A 580 22.05 49.23 21.07
CA SER A 580 21.05 50.29 21.06
C SER A 580 21.12 51.15 22.33
N GLN A 581 21.07 50.51 23.51
CA GLN A 581 21.11 51.19 24.81
C GLN A 581 22.45 51.91 25.07
N ILE A 582 23.57 51.35 24.61
CA ILE A 582 24.89 51.99 24.67
C ILE A 582 24.96 53.23 23.77
N LYS A 583 24.28 53.21 22.60
CA LYS A 583 24.18 54.38 21.71
C LYS A 583 23.28 55.48 22.26
N GLU A 584 22.23 55.11 23.00
CA GLU A 584 21.27 56.01 23.64
C GLU A 584 21.84 56.67 24.90
N LYS A 585 22.43 55.89 25.83
CA LYS A 585 23.03 56.41 27.08
C LYS A 585 24.29 57.24 26.84
N PHE A 586 25.06 56.94 25.80
CA PHE A 586 26.26 57.69 25.43
C PHE A 586 26.10 58.27 24.02
N PRO A 587 25.76 59.56 23.86
CA PRO A 587 25.68 60.21 22.54
C PRO A 587 27.08 60.43 21.92
N PRO A 588 27.17 60.74 20.61
CA PRO A 588 28.41 61.21 20.00
C PRO A 588 28.81 62.60 20.51
N VAL A 589 30.10 62.94 20.38
CA VAL A 589 30.65 64.26 20.73
C VAL A 589 31.02 64.99 19.44
N ASP A 590 30.22 65.99 19.06
CA ASP A 590 30.31 66.63 17.74
C ASP A 590 31.48 67.62 17.57
N SER A 591 32.16 67.99 18.67
CA SER A 591 33.36 68.84 18.63
C SER A 591 34.29 68.55 19.82
N ILE A 592 35.54 68.16 19.55
CA ILE A 592 36.53 67.85 20.58
C ILE A 592 37.37 69.10 20.87
N THR A 593 36.95 69.91 21.85
CA THR A 593 37.75 71.05 22.33
C THR A 593 38.73 70.61 23.42
N HIS A 594 39.95 71.16 23.41
CA HIS A 594 40.99 70.85 24.40
C HIS A 594 40.60 71.22 25.85
N ALA A 595 39.58 72.08 26.04
CA ALA A 595 39.03 72.40 27.35
C ALA A 595 38.14 71.28 27.92
N ASP A 596 37.37 70.61 27.07
CA ASP A 596 36.41 69.57 27.47
C ASP A 596 37.12 68.26 27.79
N LEU A 597 38.16 67.92 27.02
CA LEU A 597 39.01 66.73 27.18
C LEU A 597 39.64 66.60 28.58
N ILE A 598 39.79 67.70 29.32
CA ILE A 598 40.46 67.77 30.62
C ILE A 598 39.45 67.87 31.79
N ARG A 599 38.15 68.05 31.51
CA ARG A 599 37.10 68.28 32.52
C ARG A 599 35.84 67.43 32.38
N SER A 600 35.63 66.76 31.25
CA SER A 600 34.43 66.00 30.97
C SER A 600 34.74 64.52 30.69
N HIS A 601 34.21 63.64 31.54
CA HIS A 601 34.25 62.18 31.34
C HIS A 601 33.55 61.72 30.04
N GLN A 602 32.81 62.60 29.35
CA GLN A 602 32.17 62.31 28.06
C GLN A 602 33.16 61.81 27.00
N ALA A 603 34.40 62.31 27.00
CA ALA A 603 35.43 61.83 26.06
C ALA A 603 35.84 60.37 26.35
N GLU A 604 36.05 60.03 27.63
CA GLU A 604 36.40 58.68 28.09
C GLU A 604 35.23 57.71 27.86
N GLN A 605 34.01 58.15 28.17
CA GLN A 605 32.77 57.42 27.91
C GLN A 605 32.56 57.18 26.41
N PHE A 606 32.82 58.16 25.54
CA PHE A 606 32.71 57.99 24.09
C PHE A 606 33.77 57.02 23.53
N VAL A 607 34.99 57.00 24.09
CA VAL A 607 36.01 56.00 23.74
C VAL A 607 35.62 54.61 24.23
N CYS A 608 35.11 54.47 25.46
CA CYS A 608 34.60 53.22 26.02
C CYS A 608 33.44 52.66 25.17
N ARG A 609 32.42 53.48 24.91
CA ARG A 609 31.29 53.22 24.00
C ARG A 609 31.75 52.75 22.63
N SER A 610 32.75 53.41 22.05
CA SER A 610 33.28 53.07 20.71
C SER A 610 33.97 51.70 20.70
N LYS A 611 34.79 51.39 21.72
CA LYS A 611 35.40 50.07 21.89
C LYS A 611 34.35 48.97 22.08
N LEU A 612 33.40 49.19 23.00
CA LEU A 612 32.35 48.21 23.30
C LEU A 612 31.42 47.98 22.10
N SER A 613 31.08 49.03 21.35
CA SER A 613 30.34 48.92 20.09
C SER A 613 31.10 48.10 19.04
N PHE A 614 32.42 48.28 18.92
CA PHE A 614 33.25 47.51 18.00
C PHE A 614 33.26 46.01 18.36
N HIS A 615 33.44 45.66 19.64
CA HIS A 615 33.38 44.26 20.08
C HIS A 615 31.98 43.64 19.90
N LEU A 616 30.90 44.39 20.15
CA LEU A 616 29.53 43.93 19.88
C LEU A 616 29.29 43.72 18.37
N PHE A 617 29.79 44.58 17.49
CA PHE A 617 29.72 44.37 16.03
C PHE A 617 30.55 43.16 15.57
N GLN A 618 31.72 42.92 16.15
CA GLN A 618 32.54 41.75 15.88
C GLN A 618 31.81 40.46 16.29
N LEU A 619 31.21 40.45 17.49
CA LEU A 619 30.37 39.35 17.97
C LEU A 619 29.16 39.12 17.04
N GLN A 620 28.45 40.17 16.62
CA GLN A 620 27.35 40.06 15.67
C GLN A 620 27.77 39.48 14.31
N ALA A 621 28.95 39.84 13.79
CA ALA A 621 29.45 39.28 12.54
C ALA A 621 29.69 37.77 12.66
N ILE A 622 30.29 37.32 13.77
CA ILE A 622 30.53 35.90 14.07
C ILE A 622 29.21 35.14 14.28
N LEU A 623 28.27 35.69 15.06
CA LEU A 623 26.95 35.08 15.28
C LEU A 623 26.12 34.97 14.00
N ARG A 624 26.16 35.97 13.11
CA ARG A 624 25.49 35.90 11.80
C ARG A 624 26.14 34.88 10.86
N GLN A 625 27.45 34.66 10.96
CA GLN A 625 28.12 33.54 10.27
C GLN A 625 27.62 32.19 10.81
N TYR A 626 27.62 31.98 12.13
CA TYR A 626 27.07 30.76 12.74
C TYR A 626 25.60 30.51 12.36
N ALA A 627 24.74 31.54 12.39
CA ALA A 627 23.35 31.42 11.96
C ALA A 627 23.23 30.98 10.49
N SER A 628 24.02 31.57 9.59
CA SER A 628 24.04 31.18 8.18
C SER A 628 24.60 29.78 7.97
N SER A 629 25.61 29.37 8.75
CA SER A 629 26.22 28.04 8.66
C SER A 629 25.29 26.94 9.19
N PHE A 630 24.62 27.14 10.33
CA PHE A 630 23.71 26.14 10.89
C PHE A 630 22.47 25.93 10.01
N ASN A 631 21.95 26.98 9.38
CA ASN A 631 20.87 26.89 8.38
C ASN A 631 21.26 26.15 7.07
N LEU A 632 22.55 25.83 6.88
CA LEU A 632 23.09 25.15 5.70
C LEU A 632 23.83 23.84 6.03
N CYS A 633 23.92 23.45 7.31
CA CYS A 633 24.71 22.30 7.74
C CYS A 633 23.93 20.98 7.72
N THR A 634 24.64 19.86 7.69
CA THR A 634 24.06 18.53 7.88
C THR A 634 23.79 18.24 9.37
N PRO A 635 22.78 17.43 9.72
CA PRO A 635 22.44 17.13 11.12
C PRO A 635 23.61 16.64 11.98
N GLU A 636 24.53 15.84 11.41
CA GLU A 636 25.75 15.38 12.11
C GLU A 636 26.68 16.50 12.57
N VAL A 637 26.72 17.62 11.84
CA VAL A 637 27.53 18.80 12.18
C VAL A 637 26.81 19.62 13.24
N LEU A 638 25.48 19.70 13.17
CA LEU A 638 24.67 20.36 14.20
C LEU A 638 24.75 19.62 15.55
N LEU A 639 24.72 18.29 15.56
CA LEU A 639 24.91 17.48 16.78
C LEU A 639 26.29 17.69 17.41
N LYS A 640 27.35 17.81 16.59
CA LYS A 640 28.70 18.18 17.08
C LYS A 640 28.71 19.58 17.69
N ALA A 641 28.02 20.56 17.09
CA ALA A 641 27.84 21.88 17.69
C ALA A 641 27.02 21.83 18.99
N GLY A 642 26.03 20.93 19.10
CA GLY A 642 25.28 20.69 20.34
C GLY A 642 26.17 20.33 21.53
N GLN A 643 27.28 19.61 21.31
CA GLN A 643 28.21 19.24 22.38
C GLN A 643 28.88 20.44 23.07
N SER A 644 29.06 21.57 22.37
CA SER A 644 29.58 22.82 22.91
C SER A 644 28.51 23.77 23.47
N TYR A 645 27.22 23.38 23.46
CA TYR A 645 26.12 24.19 24.00
C TYR A 645 26.39 24.77 25.41
N PRO A 646 26.92 24.01 26.40
CA PRO A 646 27.16 24.54 27.75
C PRO A 646 28.18 25.69 27.80
N GLU A 647 29.18 25.66 26.91
CA GLU A 647 30.23 26.69 26.80
C GLU A 647 29.68 27.91 26.06
N MET A 648 28.90 27.69 25.00
CA MET A 648 28.20 28.75 24.27
C MET A 648 27.18 29.47 25.18
N ALA A 649 26.48 28.74 26.05
CA ALA A 649 25.47 29.29 26.96
C ALA A 649 26.06 30.25 28.02
N ALA A 650 27.32 30.07 28.44
CA ALA A 650 28.00 30.99 29.35
C ALA A 650 28.11 32.42 28.77
N ASN A 651 28.20 32.55 27.44
CA ASN A 651 28.21 33.86 26.77
C ASN A 651 26.84 34.56 26.87
N ASP A 652 25.74 33.82 26.90
CA ASP A 652 24.38 34.36 26.97
C ASP A 652 24.09 34.97 28.35
N TRP A 653 24.57 34.30 29.40
CA TRP A 653 24.58 34.84 30.77
C TRP A 653 25.49 36.07 30.91
N THR A 654 26.61 36.10 30.19
CA THR A 654 27.52 37.25 30.16
C THR A 654 26.87 38.46 29.49
N LEU A 655 26.12 38.26 28.39
CA LEU A 655 25.32 39.34 27.78
C LEU A 655 24.17 39.81 28.68
N ASP A 656 23.49 38.90 29.39
CA ASP A 656 22.45 39.29 30.35
C ASP A 656 23.02 40.12 31.52
N GLY A 657 24.21 39.77 32.01
CA GLY A 657 24.93 40.58 33.00
C GLY A 657 25.23 42.01 32.51
N PHE A 658 25.62 42.18 31.24
CA PHE A 658 25.75 43.51 30.64
C PHE A 658 24.41 44.26 30.53
N ILE A 659 23.32 43.55 30.21
CA ILE A 659 21.97 44.13 30.17
C ILE A 659 21.52 44.55 31.58
N GLU A 660 21.85 43.80 32.63
CA GLU A 660 21.50 44.12 34.02
C GLU A 660 22.32 45.28 34.60
N MET A 661 23.62 45.35 34.31
CA MET A 661 24.44 46.53 34.65
C MET A 661 23.94 47.80 33.94
N LEU A 662 23.51 47.69 32.67
CA LEU A 662 22.86 48.80 31.95
C LEU A 662 21.51 49.22 32.55
N LYS A 663 20.73 48.29 33.12
CA LYS A 663 19.46 48.59 33.82
C LYS A 663 19.67 49.24 35.19
N THR A 664 20.81 49.01 35.83
CA THR A 664 21.10 49.45 37.21
C THR A 664 21.99 50.69 37.30
N ASP A 665 22.34 51.30 36.15
CA ASP A 665 23.20 52.49 36.02
C ASP A 665 24.55 52.38 36.75
N GLN A 666 25.10 51.16 36.81
CA GLN A 666 26.45 50.91 37.33
C GLN A 666 27.52 51.33 36.31
N ASN A 667 28.72 51.68 36.79
CA ASN A 667 29.80 52.21 35.98
C ASN A 667 30.35 51.18 34.97
N ILE A 668 29.87 51.26 33.73
CA ILE A 668 30.38 50.53 32.56
C ILE A 668 31.88 50.77 32.30
N GLN A 669 32.46 51.82 32.90
CA GLN A 669 33.89 52.15 32.83
C GLN A 669 34.81 51.08 33.47
N ASP A 670 34.32 50.31 34.44
CA ASP A 670 35.09 49.28 35.15
C ASP A 670 35.02 47.88 34.49
N ILE A 671 34.36 47.77 33.33
CA ILE A 671 34.22 46.50 32.60
C ILE A 671 35.49 46.19 31.81
N ASP A 672 36.29 45.25 32.33
CA ASP A 672 37.51 44.78 31.67
C ASP A 672 37.17 43.90 30.43
N PRO A 673 37.65 44.21 29.21
CA PRO A 673 37.28 43.48 27.99
C PRO A 673 37.66 41.99 27.79
N PRO A 674 38.56 41.32 28.55
CA PRO A 674 39.13 40.03 28.15
C PRO A 674 38.15 38.89 27.82
N LEU A 675 36.96 38.83 28.42
CA LEU A 675 36.01 37.72 28.20
C LEU A 675 35.44 37.68 26.76
N LEU A 676 35.19 38.84 26.14
CA LEU A 676 34.66 38.90 24.76
C LEU A 676 35.74 38.64 23.69
N ALA A 677 37.02 38.57 24.08
CA ALA A 677 38.15 38.42 23.16
C ALA A 677 38.63 36.96 23.01
N LYS A 678 38.00 36.00 23.69
CA LYS A 678 38.32 34.56 23.61
C LYS A 678 37.12 33.69 23.17
N PRO A 679 36.71 33.74 21.89
CA PRO A 679 36.29 32.52 21.23
C PRO A 679 37.56 31.66 21.05
N GLU A 680 37.79 30.68 21.92
CA GLU A 680 38.80 29.66 21.61
C GLU A 680 38.28 28.83 20.43
N GLU A 681 39.07 28.72 19.35
CA GLU A 681 38.65 28.04 18.13
C GLU A 681 38.43 26.53 18.40
N PRO A 682 37.20 26.00 18.29
CA PRO A 682 37.00 24.56 18.25
C PRO A 682 37.57 24.02 16.93
N LYS A 683 38.44 23.03 17.01
CA LYS A 683 39.14 22.42 15.86
C LYS A 683 38.31 21.39 15.11
#